data_AF-A0A2B7XWT5-F1
#
_entry.id   AF-A0A2B7XWT5-F1
#
_cell.length_a   1.000
_cell.length_b   1.000
_cell.length_c   1.000
_cell.angle_alpha   90.00
_cell.angle_beta   90.00
_cell.angle_gamma   90.00
#
_symmetry.space_group_name_H-M   'P 1'
#
loop_
_entity.id
_entity.type
_entity.pdbx_description
1 polymer ?
#
loop_
_entity_poly.entity_id
_entity_poly.type
_entity_poly.pdbx_seq_one_letter_code
_entity_poly.pdbx_strand_id
1 'polypeptide(L)'
;MPKIIDYSPPWLSRPSPGATFFSGSGSERQPQFNRIAKGKDAGDTRDQSYIGPKRALARRGTEIFAVVDNQIRWSNLATLKDEWQVEVRQKRKESGRGREKERSPAQEDASSQGDSTGKQSSCYRILTVPVYGQIKQLVASPNGNFLAIITPHTIHIAVLPDSSHLSGPDYSPLRLKTFQLGPTTHVIPESPVITALWHPLGLCDNQGGCLITVTQDAAVRVWEIDRNNHWSFDRPTVAVDLKKLVDGTSMDEDFAPSGFGQNKGFSADMFDMEVASACFGGHGYEDEDAWAPMTLWVAMRPGDVYALCPLLPSKWQVPSITIPALTTSIIHKLASVQGDPAEFDDEQTIIQQQYDWLREIDNQEPLPLPEDPLLPSMVEVRARPANPGAIPRLQGPFQFELVDELDELDLTDILVIAAKADVEDLMSGEDGNLLEENPQEGVSATIVCLATASGRVHVCLELDGVEGQWLPKTGRGAFTTPVSYPSELLLLESLETVKEKYQTLNSWPLFTEDVHSRYNFFITSANNVTFLSLSSWAERLEAELQSPDPAGSGFRIKVLCDGSMALREQMIQVTDQEPSAMIPDQPEHLPSCLVLHDYDLGYLLLTNSSSRIHAVILDSPSYADFSLSNELSPFEADSAHQPALIAPRRSAYQPPSILYSLPPLASFIEDNVAHGHRHTLKEPVRLSPSTLDVITAAHRILSAHTHSLERAASDLFRRCERLRSEMRDQLSQLAEVAERVNNISDGVGQAQGQKGEEAQEGNEQTLNSRMSAAESRQKRLVDRYNNIRNKIAKAGGRPMSEKEKGWVGEVDRLSVFLGDADAKADEETAGDLAHRLQTAQSLAKSLLAEVSRVSEEKNATTSHPPSTPGTPTSHHQPKIPQRLQRAKIADAMSMVERESAVIDAITSRLERLTTSFGGGDD
;
A
#
# COMPACT_ATOMS: atom_id res chain seq x y z
N MET A 1 10.12 -0.98 -8.75
CA MET A 1 10.36 -1.22 -7.30
C MET A 1 9.98 0.02 -6.52
N PRO A 2 9.11 -0.13 -5.49
CA PRO A 2 8.78 0.98 -4.61
C PRO A 2 9.97 1.31 -3.72
N LYS A 3 10.51 2.52 -3.84
CA LYS A 3 11.62 2.97 -2.99
C LYS A 3 11.09 3.37 -1.62
N ILE A 4 11.81 3.03 -0.56
CA ILE A 4 11.44 3.44 0.79
C ILE A 4 11.60 4.97 0.92
N ILE A 5 10.48 5.67 1.14
CA ILE A 5 10.44 7.10 1.39
C ILE A 5 10.83 7.39 2.83
N ASP A 6 10.18 6.70 3.77
CA ASP A 6 10.37 6.95 5.20
C ASP A 6 10.13 5.69 6.02
N TYR A 7 10.87 5.58 7.12
CA TYR A 7 10.73 4.52 8.11
C TYR A 7 10.15 5.10 9.40
N SER A 8 8.99 4.56 9.81
CA SER A 8 8.24 4.95 11.00
C SER A 8 7.93 6.45 11.01
N PRO A 9 6.93 6.90 10.23
CA PRO A 9 6.65 8.31 10.11
C PRO A 9 6.34 8.91 11.49
N PRO A 10 6.68 10.18 11.72
CA PRO A 10 6.75 10.75 13.07
C PRO A 10 5.39 10.76 13.78
N TRP A 11 4.29 10.82 13.04
CA TRP A 11 2.92 10.75 13.56
C TRP A 11 2.49 9.35 14.00
N LEU A 12 3.27 8.29 13.70
CA LEU A 12 3.13 6.93 14.24
C LEU A 12 4.23 6.59 15.27
N SER A 13 5.18 7.50 15.50
CA SER A 13 6.27 7.32 16.47
C SER A 13 5.92 7.94 17.82
N ARG A 14 6.30 7.28 18.93
CA ARG A 14 6.02 7.81 20.28
C ARG A 14 6.65 9.21 20.46
N PRO A 15 5.95 10.17 21.09
CA PRO A 15 4.69 10.07 21.83
C PRO A 15 3.43 10.44 21.03
N SER A 16 3.40 10.23 19.71
CA SER A 16 2.25 10.61 18.87
C SER A 16 0.95 9.86 19.24
N PRO A 17 -0.23 10.44 18.92
CA PRO A 17 -1.51 9.73 19.08
C PRO A 17 -1.55 8.42 18.28
N GLY A 18 -0.97 8.40 17.08
CA GLY A 18 -0.85 7.18 16.28
C GLY A 18 -0.04 6.08 16.99
N ALA A 19 1.03 6.42 17.71
CA ALA A 19 1.79 5.44 18.48
C ALA A 19 0.98 4.88 19.66
N THR A 20 0.15 5.70 20.31
CA THR A 20 -0.70 5.24 21.42
C THR A 20 -1.76 4.24 20.95
N PHE A 21 -2.30 4.39 19.74
CA PHE A 21 -3.26 3.46 19.14
C PHE A 21 -2.73 2.02 19.08
N PHE A 22 -1.45 1.83 18.75
CA PHE A 22 -0.83 0.50 18.65
C PHE A 22 -0.12 0.03 19.91
N SER A 23 0.08 0.89 20.91
CA SER A 23 0.82 0.55 22.14
C SER A 23 -0.09 -0.12 23.17
N GLY A 24 0.35 -1.23 23.76
CA GLY A 24 -0.36 -1.87 24.87
C GLY A 24 -0.52 -0.92 26.07
N SER A 25 -1.72 -0.90 26.64
CA SER A 25 -1.97 -0.20 27.91
C SER A 25 -1.58 -1.15 29.02
N GLY A 26 -0.35 -1.04 29.53
CA GLY A 26 0.21 -1.97 30.54
C GLY A 26 -0.54 -2.06 31.87
N SER A 27 -1.72 -1.48 32.01
CA SER A 27 -2.60 -1.60 33.17
C SER A 27 -4.00 -1.11 32.79
N GLU A 28 -4.85 -1.99 32.28
CA GLU A 28 -6.29 -1.88 32.47
C GLU A 28 -6.95 -3.24 32.21
N ARG A 29 -7.21 -3.95 33.31
CA ARG A 29 -8.17 -5.06 33.45
C ARG A 29 -8.34 -5.94 32.21
N GLN A 30 -7.67 -7.10 32.20
CA GLN A 30 -8.33 -8.26 31.60
C GLN A 30 -9.71 -8.39 32.28
N PRO A 31 -10.83 -8.32 31.53
CA PRO A 31 -12.14 -8.54 32.13
C PRO A 31 -12.13 -9.91 32.81
N GLN A 32 -12.57 -9.94 34.07
CA GLN A 32 -12.48 -11.07 35.00
C GLN A 32 -13.30 -12.32 34.58
N PHE A 33 -13.72 -12.43 33.33
CA PHE A 33 -14.45 -13.59 32.81
C PHE A 33 -13.62 -14.88 32.79
N ASN A 34 -12.29 -14.80 32.85
CA ASN A 34 -11.41 -15.98 32.76
C ASN A 34 -10.98 -16.60 34.12
N ARG A 35 -11.46 -16.11 35.27
CA ARG A 35 -11.06 -16.66 36.60
C ARG A 35 -12.09 -17.56 37.29
N ILE A 36 -13.30 -17.72 36.75
CA ILE A 36 -14.36 -18.55 37.35
C ILE A 36 -14.46 -19.91 36.65
N ALA A 37 -13.38 -20.69 36.62
CA ALA A 37 -13.44 -22.13 36.34
C ALA A 37 -12.11 -22.82 36.70
N LYS A 38 -11.67 -22.70 37.96
CA LYS A 38 -10.75 -23.70 38.54
C LYS A 38 -11.58 -24.91 39.02
N GLY A 39 -12.17 -25.62 38.07
CA GLY A 39 -12.59 -27.01 38.27
C GLY A 39 -11.38 -27.90 38.02
N LYS A 40 -10.93 -28.63 39.04
CA LYS A 40 -10.06 -29.79 38.86
C LYS A 40 -10.79 -30.77 37.92
N ASP A 41 -10.03 -31.41 37.03
CA ASP A 41 -10.44 -32.59 36.23
C ASP A 41 -10.89 -32.36 34.76
N ALA A 42 -10.15 -31.54 34.00
CA ALA A 42 -10.08 -31.68 32.54
C ALA A 42 -8.64 -31.44 32.06
N GLY A 43 -8.10 -32.37 31.27
CA GLY A 43 -6.70 -32.45 30.88
C GLY A 43 -6.12 -31.15 30.29
N ASP A 44 -4.88 -30.88 30.70
CA ASP A 44 -4.05 -29.73 30.32
C ASP A 44 -3.82 -29.67 28.80
N THR A 45 -4.67 -28.93 28.11
CA THR A 45 -4.46 -28.46 26.71
C THR A 45 -4.30 -26.95 26.64
N ARG A 46 -4.33 -26.26 27.80
CA ARG A 46 -4.26 -24.78 27.88
C ARG A 46 -2.84 -24.22 27.90
N ASP A 47 -1.83 -25.08 28.03
CA ASP A 47 -0.40 -24.70 28.06
C ASP A 47 0.32 -24.91 26.71
N GLN A 48 -0.39 -25.32 25.65
CA GLN A 48 0.21 -25.38 24.30
C GLN A 48 0.26 -23.98 23.67
N SER A 49 1.45 -23.57 23.24
CA SER A 49 1.64 -22.33 22.47
C SER A 49 0.82 -22.40 21.18
N TYR A 50 -0.01 -21.38 20.90
CA TYR A 50 -0.75 -21.30 19.64
C TYR A 50 0.23 -21.17 18.46
N ILE A 51 0.15 -22.12 17.54
CA ILE A 51 0.86 -22.15 16.26
C ILE A 51 -0.23 -22.00 15.18
N GLY A 52 -0.16 -20.92 14.42
CA GLY A 52 -1.18 -20.59 13.43
C GLY A 52 -1.14 -19.14 12.96
N PRO A 53 -1.98 -18.79 11.96
CA PRO A 53 -2.02 -17.48 11.34
C PRO A 53 -2.39 -16.35 12.31
N LYS A 54 -1.67 -15.22 12.23
CA LYS A 54 -1.91 -13.99 13.00
C LYS A 54 -2.16 -12.80 12.08
N ARG A 55 -3.43 -12.45 11.86
CA ARG A 55 -3.87 -11.27 11.09
C ARG A 55 -4.51 -10.26 12.03
N ALA A 56 -3.68 -9.54 12.80
CA ALA A 56 -4.14 -8.66 13.88
C ALA A 56 -4.64 -7.28 13.42
N LEU A 57 -4.48 -6.96 12.13
CA LEU A 57 -4.82 -5.68 11.52
C LEU A 57 -5.84 -5.91 10.41
N ALA A 58 -6.87 -5.07 10.36
CA ALA A 58 -7.84 -5.01 9.26
C ALA A 58 -8.12 -3.55 8.89
N ARG A 59 -8.62 -3.32 7.66
CA ARG A 59 -8.89 -1.98 7.14
C ARG A 59 -10.29 -1.84 6.54
N ARG A 60 -10.77 -0.60 6.51
CA ARG A 60 -11.90 -0.13 5.70
C ARG A 60 -11.56 1.25 5.15
N GLY A 61 -11.15 1.33 3.89
CA GLY A 61 -10.59 2.57 3.33
C GLY A 61 -9.37 3.02 4.14
N THR A 62 -9.43 4.23 4.73
CA THR A 62 -8.40 4.78 5.62
C THR A 62 -8.59 4.44 7.10
N GLU A 63 -9.67 3.75 7.46
CA GLU A 63 -9.90 3.26 8.81
C GLU A 63 -9.15 1.97 9.09
N ILE A 64 -8.63 1.85 10.31
CA ILE A 64 -7.94 0.65 10.79
C ILE A 64 -8.61 0.09 12.04
N PHE A 65 -8.66 -1.23 12.07
CA PHE A 65 -9.01 -2.06 13.22
C PHE A 65 -7.76 -2.83 13.64
N ALA A 66 -7.28 -2.61 14.86
CA ALA A 66 -6.09 -3.27 15.39
C ALA A 66 -6.40 -4.03 16.67
N VAL A 67 -5.94 -5.28 16.77
CA VAL A 67 -6.00 -6.05 18.02
C VAL A 67 -4.81 -5.69 18.91
N VAL A 68 -5.07 -5.08 20.06
CA VAL A 68 -4.07 -4.76 21.09
C VAL A 68 -4.62 -5.18 22.44
N ASP A 69 -3.85 -5.95 23.22
CA ASP A 69 -4.27 -6.48 24.53
C ASP A 69 -5.61 -7.24 24.51
N ASN A 70 -5.88 -7.97 23.41
CA ASN A 70 -7.15 -8.67 23.14
C ASN A 70 -8.38 -7.74 23.07
N GLN A 71 -8.17 -6.46 22.74
CA GLN A 71 -9.22 -5.49 22.46
C GLN A 71 -9.07 -5.00 21.02
N ILE A 72 -10.19 -4.71 20.36
CA ILE A 72 -10.18 -4.14 19.02
C ILE A 72 -10.19 -2.61 19.17
N ARG A 73 -9.14 -1.95 18.72
CA ARG A 73 -9.06 -0.49 18.64
C ARG A 73 -9.39 -0.04 17.23
N TRP A 74 -10.19 1.01 17.10
CA TRP A 74 -10.65 1.57 15.84
C TRP A 74 -10.32 3.05 15.75
N SER A 75 -9.72 3.46 14.62
CA SER A 75 -9.41 4.86 14.31
C SER A 75 -9.27 5.07 12.80
N ASN A 76 -9.26 6.33 12.38
CA ASN A 76 -8.92 6.71 11.00
C ASN A 76 -7.48 7.24 10.98
N LEU A 77 -6.64 6.67 10.11
CA LEU A 77 -5.24 7.06 10.02
C LEU A 77 -5.05 8.49 9.48
N ALA A 78 -5.89 8.92 8.55
CA ALA A 78 -5.83 10.26 7.98
C ALA A 78 -6.08 11.31 9.08
N THR A 79 -7.10 11.08 9.91
CA THR A 79 -7.41 11.99 11.03
C THR A 79 -6.30 11.99 12.09
N LEU A 80 -5.70 10.83 12.40
CA LEU A 80 -4.57 10.74 13.32
C LEU A 80 -3.34 11.53 12.82
N LYS A 81 -3.08 11.48 11.51
CA LYS A 81 -2.00 12.24 10.88
C LYS A 81 -2.28 13.75 10.98
N ASP A 82 -3.51 14.18 10.70
CA ASP A 82 -3.91 15.59 10.75
C ASP A 82 -3.86 16.17 12.17
N GLU A 83 -4.36 15.43 13.17
CA GLU A 83 -4.31 15.82 14.57
C GLU A 83 -2.87 16.05 15.05
N TRP A 84 -1.96 15.15 14.68
CA TRP A 84 -0.53 15.31 14.99
C TRP A 84 0.06 16.56 14.32
N GLN A 85 -0.28 16.83 13.05
CA GLN A 85 0.19 18.04 12.37
C GLN A 85 -0.34 19.32 13.03
N VAL A 86 -1.60 19.32 13.49
CA VAL A 86 -2.18 20.45 14.22
C VAL A 86 -1.45 20.67 15.54
N GLU A 87 -1.19 19.61 16.32
CA GLU A 87 -0.45 19.68 17.58
C GLU A 87 0.97 20.25 17.38
N VAL A 88 1.69 19.80 16.35
CA VAL A 88 3.02 20.32 16.00
C VAL A 88 2.96 21.80 15.60
N ARG A 89 1.95 22.21 14.83
CA ARG A 89 1.75 23.62 14.43
C ARG A 89 1.43 24.50 15.64
N GLN A 90 0.63 24.03 16.59
CA GLN A 90 0.33 24.74 17.83
C GLN A 90 1.58 24.93 18.70
N LYS A 91 2.35 23.86 18.94
CA LYS A 91 3.61 23.93 19.70
C LYS A 91 4.62 24.90 19.07
N ARG A 92 4.71 24.95 17.73
CA ARG A 92 5.55 25.94 17.03
C ARG A 92 5.08 27.39 17.25
N LYS A 93 3.77 27.64 17.23
CA LYS A 93 3.20 28.98 17.48
C LYS A 93 3.39 29.44 18.94
N GLU A 94 3.32 28.52 19.90
CA GLU A 94 3.56 28.80 21.31
C GLU A 94 5.04 29.10 21.59
N SER A 95 5.95 28.32 20.99
CA SER A 95 7.40 28.56 21.09
C SER A 95 7.81 29.91 20.46
N GLY A 96 7.13 30.34 19.39
CA GLY A 96 7.37 31.64 18.73
C GLY A 96 6.93 32.87 19.54
N ARG A 97 6.13 32.72 20.60
CA ARG A 97 5.71 33.84 21.48
C ARG A 97 6.62 34.05 22.70
N GLY A 98 7.71 33.30 22.79
CA GLY A 98 8.66 33.37 23.91
C GLY A 98 9.68 34.53 23.84
N ARG A 99 9.27 35.79 23.61
CA ARG A 99 10.10 36.96 23.96
C ARG A 99 9.35 38.30 24.01
N GLU A 100 8.24 38.40 24.73
CA GLU A 100 7.77 39.68 25.28
C GLU A 100 6.62 39.45 26.26
N LYS A 101 6.95 39.35 27.56
CA LYS A 101 5.99 39.66 28.64
C LYS A 101 6.75 39.98 29.92
N GLU A 102 7.15 41.24 30.03
CA GLU A 102 7.44 41.83 31.33
C GLU A 102 6.13 42.14 32.07
N ARG A 103 6.02 41.53 33.25
CA ARG A 103 5.46 42.06 34.51
C ARG A 103 4.29 43.05 34.45
N SER A 104 3.15 42.59 34.98
CA SER A 104 2.32 43.37 35.91
C SER A 104 1.58 42.41 36.87
N PRO A 105 1.59 42.64 38.20
CA PRO A 105 0.92 41.80 39.18
C PRO A 105 -0.47 42.34 39.55
N ALA A 106 -1.25 41.47 40.21
CA ALA A 106 -2.55 41.66 40.87
C ALA A 106 -3.79 41.54 39.96
N GLN A 107 -4.52 40.43 40.08
CA GLN A 107 -5.64 40.35 41.04
C GLN A 107 -6.10 38.89 41.17
N GLU A 108 -6.03 38.37 42.40
CA GLU A 108 -6.70 37.13 42.80
C GLU A 108 -8.19 37.40 42.92
N ASP A 109 -9.03 36.55 42.34
CA ASP A 109 -10.23 36.05 43.01
C ASP A 109 -10.72 34.75 42.35
N ALA A 110 -11.05 33.82 43.24
CA ALA A 110 -11.23 32.40 43.01
C ALA A 110 -12.67 32.03 42.62
N SER A 111 -12.83 31.10 41.67
CA SER A 111 -13.68 29.91 41.82
C SER A 111 -13.72 29.07 40.54
N SER A 112 -12.80 28.11 40.40
CA SER A 112 -13.03 26.85 39.68
C SER A 112 -11.87 25.88 39.95
N GLN A 113 -11.90 25.27 41.14
CA GLN A 113 -11.10 24.10 41.47
C GLN A 113 -11.99 22.86 41.31
N GLY A 114 -11.61 21.96 40.41
CA GLY A 114 -12.23 20.64 40.26
C GLY A 114 -11.88 19.98 38.93
N ASP A 115 -10.89 19.08 38.95
CA ASP A 115 -10.47 18.14 37.90
C ASP A 115 -9.86 18.69 36.60
N SER A 116 -8.59 19.03 36.68
CA SER A 116 -7.64 18.87 35.56
C SER A 116 -6.75 17.64 35.82
N THR A 117 -7.35 16.47 36.00
CA THR A 117 -6.68 15.22 35.64
C THR A 117 -6.68 15.17 34.12
N GLY A 118 -5.50 15.04 33.51
CA GLY A 118 -5.35 15.10 32.06
C GLY A 118 -6.19 14.01 31.37
N LYS A 119 -7.38 14.39 30.88
CA LYS A 119 -8.01 13.66 29.79
C LYS A 119 -7.11 13.86 28.58
N GLN A 120 -6.16 12.95 28.37
CA GLN A 120 -5.69 12.70 27.02
C GLN A 120 -6.94 12.40 26.21
N SER A 121 -7.30 13.28 25.29
CA SER A 121 -8.34 12.99 24.32
C SER A 121 -7.88 11.74 23.58
N SER A 122 -8.49 10.59 23.88
CA SER A 122 -8.17 9.33 23.24
C SER A 122 -8.54 9.47 21.76
N CYS A 123 -7.55 9.57 20.87
CA CYS A 123 -7.76 9.74 19.43
C CYS A 123 -8.29 8.47 18.71
N TYR A 124 -8.73 7.48 19.48
CA TYR A 124 -9.23 6.21 18.99
C TYR A 124 -10.32 5.68 19.90
N ARG A 125 -11.14 4.79 19.35
CA ARG A 125 -12.25 4.15 20.06
C ARG A 125 -11.98 2.68 20.29
N ILE A 126 -12.39 2.16 21.45
CA ILE A 126 -12.29 0.74 21.76
C ILE A 126 -13.62 0.06 21.40
N LEU A 127 -13.55 -0.98 20.58
CA LEU A 127 -14.68 -1.82 20.21
C LEU A 127 -14.70 -3.06 21.11
N THR A 128 -15.71 -3.12 21.98
CA THR A 128 -15.91 -4.22 22.92
C THR A 128 -16.74 -5.32 22.27
N VAL A 129 -16.23 -6.55 22.35
CA VAL A 129 -16.79 -7.73 21.68
C VAL A 129 -16.87 -8.89 22.68
N PRO A 130 -17.97 -9.66 22.73
CA PRO A 130 -18.14 -10.77 23.67
C PRO A 130 -17.41 -12.04 23.21
N VAL A 131 -16.10 -11.95 22.95
CA VAL A 131 -15.31 -13.10 22.49
C VAL A 131 -14.66 -13.82 23.66
N TYR A 132 -14.70 -15.15 23.64
CA TYR A 132 -13.95 -16.00 24.55
C TYR A 132 -12.64 -16.46 23.91
N GLY A 133 -11.51 -16.09 24.49
CA GLY A 133 -10.17 -16.41 23.97
C GLY A 133 -9.44 -15.21 23.38
N GLN A 134 -8.22 -15.46 22.86
CA GLN A 134 -7.42 -14.43 22.19
C GLN A 134 -7.82 -14.31 20.72
N ILE A 135 -8.09 -13.08 20.27
CA ILE A 135 -8.32 -12.77 18.85
C ILE A 135 -7.01 -12.98 18.08
N LYS A 136 -7.06 -13.76 17.00
CA LYS A 136 -5.90 -14.09 16.16
C LYS A 136 -5.99 -13.46 14.78
N GLN A 137 -7.20 -13.39 14.21
CA GLN A 137 -7.42 -12.85 12.88
C GLN A 137 -8.62 -11.89 12.85
N LEU A 138 -8.50 -10.83 12.07
CA LEU A 138 -9.55 -9.90 11.70
C LEU A 138 -9.67 -9.87 10.18
N VAL A 139 -10.88 -10.05 9.65
CA VAL A 139 -11.14 -10.00 8.20
C VAL A 139 -12.35 -9.10 7.95
N ALA A 140 -12.11 -7.92 7.37
CA ALA A 140 -13.16 -6.99 7.00
C ALA A 140 -13.88 -7.47 5.73
N SER A 141 -15.19 -7.23 5.63
CA SER A 141 -15.94 -7.53 4.41
C SER A 141 -15.54 -6.58 3.25
N PRO A 142 -15.68 -7.01 1.98
CA PRO A 142 -15.36 -6.17 0.83
C PRO A 142 -16.08 -4.81 0.83
N ASN A 143 -17.33 -4.78 1.30
CA ASN A 143 -18.12 -3.54 1.44
C ASN A 143 -17.85 -2.74 2.73
N GLY A 144 -17.04 -3.26 3.67
CA GLY A 144 -16.73 -2.60 4.93
C GLY A 144 -17.88 -2.54 5.96
N ASN A 145 -18.93 -3.34 5.81
CA ASN A 145 -20.07 -3.38 6.74
C ASN A 145 -19.92 -4.42 7.86
N PHE A 146 -19.17 -5.49 7.61
CA PHE A 146 -18.96 -6.57 8.56
C PHE A 146 -17.47 -6.74 8.88
N LEU A 147 -17.19 -7.23 10.08
CA LEU A 147 -15.87 -7.64 10.51
C LEU A 147 -15.96 -9.05 11.10
N ALA A 148 -15.28 -10.01 10.46
CA ALA A 148 -15.10 -11.34 11.00
C ALA A 148 -13.96 -11.31 12.04
N ILE A 149 -14.28 -11.71 13.27
CA ILE A 149 -13.39 -11.75 14.43
C ILE A 149 -13.15 -13.22 14.77
N ILE A 150 -11.91 -13.67 14.59
CA ILE A 150 -11.56 -15.08 14.62
C ILE A 150 -10.60 -15.33 15.79
N THR A 151 -10.95 -16.32 16.59
CA THR A 151 -10.09 -16.94 17.61
C THR A 151 -9.63 -18.30 17.09
N PRO A 152 -8.80 -19.07 17.82
CA PRO A 152 -8.38 -20.38 17.35
C PRO A 152 -9.52 -21.33 16.97
N HIS A 153 -10.68 -21.28 17.64
CA HIS A 153 -11.80 -22.20 17.38
C HIS A 153 -13.16 -21.53 17.16
N THR A 154 -13.30 -20.23 17.42
CA THR A 154 -14.60 -19.52 17.33
C THR A 154 -14.53 -18.33 16.39
N ILE A 155 -15.63 -18.09 15.69
CA ILE A 155 -15.78 -16.97 14.74
C ILE A 155 -16.98 -16.13 15.16
N HIS A 156 -16.80 -14.81 15.20
CA HIS A 156 -17.87 -13.86 15.47
C HIS A 156 -17.93 -12.83 14.33
N ILE A 157 -19.13 -12.58 13.81
CA ILE A 157 -19.37 -11.55 12.80
C ILE A 157 -19.89 -10.31 13.51
N ALA A 158 -19.09 -9.25 13.51
CA ALA A 158 -19.47 -7.96 14.06
C ALA A 158 -20.00 -7.04 12.95
N VAL A 159 -21.08 -6.32 13.25
CA VAL A 159 -21.57 -5.24 12.38
C VAL A 159 -20.74 -4.00 12.69
N LEU A 160 -20.04 -3.48 11.69
CA LEU A 160 -19.21 -2.30 11.83
C LEU A 160 -20.08 -1.04 11.97
N PRO A 161 -19.74 -0.14 12.91
CA PRO A 161 -20.43 1.13 13.06
C PRO A 161 -20.09 2.10 11.92
N ASP A 162 -20.93 3.12 11.75
CA ASP A 162 -20.69 4.22 10.82
C ASP A 162 -19.50 5.09 11.27
N SER A 163 -18.72 5.57 10.31
CA SER A 163 -17.50 6.38 10.47
C SER A 163 -17.74 7.67 11.27
N SER A 164 -18.96 8.20 11.27
CA SER A 164 -19.36 9.37 12.05
C SER A 164 -19.08 9.23 13.56
N HIS A 165 -19.03 8.01 14.08
CA HIS A 165 -18.67 7.71 15.47
C HIS A 165 -17.21 8.00 15.83
N LEU A 166 -16.32 8.23 14.85
CA LEU A 166 -14.93 8.66 15.06
C LEU A 166 -14.77 10.18 15.05
N SER A 167 -15.69 10.92 14.43
CA SER A 167 -15.64 12.38 14.31
C SER A 167 -16.27 13.11 15.52
N GLY A 168 -16.97 12.39 16.39
CA GLY A 168 -17.61 12.94 17.58
C GLY A 168 -16.65 13.17 18.75
N PRO A 169 -17.01 14.00 19.75
CA PRO A 169 -16.20 14.24 20.94
C PRO A 169 -16.19 13.05 21.93
N ASP A 170 -16.99 12.01 21.67
CA ASP A 170 -17.15 10.85 22.55
C ASP A 170 -16.36 9.65 22.03
N TYR A 171 -15.25 9.35 22.72
CA TYR A 171 -14.38 8.20 22.47
C TYR A 171 -14.61 7.06 23.47
N SER A 172 -15.76 7.05 24.16
CA SER A 172 -16.11 5.96 25.06
C SER A 172 -16.15 4.60 24.35
N PRO A 173 -15.79 3.49 25.03
CA PRO A 173 -15.84 2.16 24.44
C PRO A 173 -17.22 1.84 23.86
N LEU A 174 -17.27 1.38 22.61
CA LEU A 174 -18.50 1.02 21.92
C LEU A 174 -18.69 -0.48 21.95
N ARG A 175 -19.90 -0.94 22.27
CA ARG A 175 -20.24 -2.36 22.21
C ARG A 175 -20.81 -2.69 20.83
N LEU A 176 -20.14 -3.59 20.11
CA LEU A 176 -20.59 -4.02 18.79
C LEU A 176 -21.73 -5.03 18.89
N LYS A 177 -22.65 -4.99 17.92
CA LYS A 177 -23.58 -6.08 17.69
C LYS A 177 -22.84 -7.20 16.98
N THR A 178 -22.72 -8.34 17.64
CA THR A 178 -21.97 -9.49 17.15
C THR A 178 -22.82 -10.74 17.14
N PHE A 179 -22.67 -11.53 16.09
CA PHE A 179 -23.32 -12.83 15.93
C PHE A 179 -22.24 -13.91 15.93
N GLN A 180 -22.42 -14.96 16.73
CA GLN A 180 -21.51 -16.11 16.69
C GLN A 180 -21.84 -16.94 15.44
N LEU A 181 -20.82 -17.22 14.63
CA LEU A 181 -20.98 -18.04 13.43
C LEU A 181 -20.80 -19.51 13.78
N GLY A 182 -21.77 -20.34 13.42
CA GLY A 182 -21.81 -21.76 13.71
C GLY A 182 -21.66 -22.07 15.20
N PRO A 183 -22.65 -21.78 16.06
CA PRO A 183 -22.54 -22.02 17.51
C PRO A 183 -22.30 -23.48 17.91
N THR A 184 -22.56 -24.43 17.00
CA THR A 184 -22.28 -25.87 17.13
C THR A 184 -21.16 -26.35 16.22
N THR A 185 -20.56 -25.48 15.41
CA THR A 185 -19.55 -25.83 14.41
C THR A 185 -18.20 -25.26 14.78
N HIS A 186 -18.14 -23.95 15.03
CA HIS A 186 -16.92 -23.23 15.43
C HIS A 186 -16.91 -23.08 16.94
N VAL A 187 -16.52 -24.17 17.62
CA VAL A 187 -16.50 -24.28 19.09
C VAL A 187 -15.18 -24.93 19.52
N ILE A 188 -14.73 -24.64 20.74
CA ILE A 188 -13.46 -25.13 21.32
C ILE A 188 -13.20 -26.65 21.20
N PRO A 189 -14.18 -27.58 21.39
CA PRO A 189 -13.91 -29.01 21.22
C PRO A 189 -13.80 -29.45 19.75
N GLU A 190 -14.17 -28.58 18.80
CA GLU A 190 -14.06 -28.84 17.36
C GLU A 190 -12.71 -28.36 16.80
N SER A 191 -12.45 -28.72 15.55
CA SER A 191 -11.19 -28.39 14.87
C SER A 191 -10.97 -26.88 14.78
N PRO A 192 -9.72 -26.38 14.96
CA PRO A 192 -9.45 -24.94 14.89
C PRO A 192 -9.69 -24.38 13.48
N VAL A 193 -10.01 -23.10 13.43
CA VAL A 193 -10.24 -22.33 12.21
C VAL A 193 -8.90 -21.80 11.72
N ILE A 194 -8.55 -22.15 10.48
CA ILE A 194 -7.29 -21.75 9.86
C ILE A 194 -7.52 -20.51 9.00
N THR A 195 -8.47 -20.56 8.07
CA THR A 195 -8.81 -19.41 7.20
C THR A 195 -10.28 -19.06 7.24
N ALA A 196 -10.55 -17.76 7.12
CA ALA A 196 -11.88 -17.24 6.81
C ALA A 196 -11.75 -16.17 5.75
N LEU A 197 -12.51 -16.30 4.66
CA LEU A 197 -12.40 -15.48 3.47
C LEU A 197 -13.80 -15.05 3.02
N TRP A 198 -13.94 -13.83 2.53
CA TRP A 198 -15.17 -13.44 1.84
C TRP A 198 -15.14 -14.00 0.42
N HIS A 199 -16.27 -14.51 -0.04
CA HIS A 199 -16.36 -15.03 -1.41
C HIS A 199 -16.26 -13.86 -2.41
N PRO A 200 -15.37 -13.90 -3.42
CA PRO A 200 -15.18 -12.82 -4.39
C PRO A 200 -16.49 -12.44 -5.10
N LEU A 201 -17.19 -13.46 -5.62
CA LEU A 201 -18.50 -13.33 -6.29
C LEU A 201 -19.70 -13.38 -5.32
N GLY A 202 -19.46 -13.26 -4.02
CA GLY A 202 -20.52 -13.34 -3.02
C GLY A 202 -21.33 -12.06 -2.93
N LEU A 203 -22.65 -12.17 -2.77
CA LEU A 203 -23.49 -10.99 -2.50
C LEU A 203 -23.02 -10.30 -1.20
N CYS A 204 -22.69 -9.02 -1.30
CA CYS A 204 -22.17 -8.20 -0.20
C CYS A 204 -23.00 -6.93 -0.03
N ASP A 205 -24.17 -7.07 0.59
CA ASP A 205 -25.09 -5.96 0.86
C ASP A 205 -24.87 -5.37 2.26
N ASN A 206 -25.59 -4.28 2.56
CA ASN A 206 -25.69 -3.73 3.92
C ASN A 206 -26.29 -4.71 4.93
N GLN A 207 -27.00 -5.73 4.43
CA GLN A 207 -27.74 -6.70 5.24
C GLN A 207 -27.11 -8.09 5.26
N GLY A 208 -26.35 -8.47 4.24
CA GLY A 208 -25.81 -9.82 4.12
C GLY A 208 -24.44 -9.89 3.46
N GLY A 209 -23.81 -11.04 3.56
CA GLY A 209 -22.46 -11.27 3.06
C GLY A 209 -22.17 -12.77 2.92
N CYS A 210 -21.29 -13.16 2.01
CA CYS A 210 -20.88 -14.55 1.85
C CYS A 210 -19.48 -14.79 2.41
N LEU A 211 -19.38 -15.57 3.48
CA LEU A 211 -18.11 -15.93 4.13
C LEU A 211 -17.83 -17.42 3.96
N ILE A 212 -16.58 -17.77 3.70
CA ILE A 212 -16.09 -19.14 3.69
C ILE A 212 -15.18 -19.36 4.88
N THR A 213 -15.30 -20.51 5.51
CA THR A 213 -14.44 -20.91 6.62
C THR A 213 -13.82 -22.26 6.33
N VAL A 214 -12.52 -22.38 6.54
CA VAL A 214 -11.78 -23.64 6.42
C VAL A 214 -11.14 -23.98 7.76
N THR A 215 -11.41 -25.19 8.24
CA THR A 215 -10.85 -25.72 9.49
C THR A 215 -9.63 -26.60 9.22
N GLN A 216 -8.79 -26.79 10.23
CA GLN A 216 -7.55 -27.58 10.13
C GLN A 216 -7.80 -29.03 9.68
N ASP A 217 -9.00 -29.57 9.96
CA ASP A 217 -9.41 -30.92 9.57
C ASP A 217 -10.02 -30.98 8.15
N ALA A 218 -9.68 -30.03 7.28
CA ALA A 218 -10.09 -29.98 5.89
C ALA A 218 -11.61 -29.95 5.66
N ALA A 219 -12.35 -29.21 6.50
CA ALA A 219 -13.77 -28.96 6.27
C ALA A 219 -14.01 -27.51 5.80
N VAL A 220 -14.48 -27.39 4.55
CA VAL A 220 -14.81 -26.13 3.88
C VAL A 220 -16.31 -25.85 4.06
N ARG A 221 -16.66 -24.64 4.49
CA ARG A 221 -18.07 -24.26 4.72
C ARG A 221 -18.36 -22.89 4.15
N VAL A 222 -19.44 -22.78 3.37
CA VAL A 222 -19.95 -21.54 2.78
C VAL A 222 -21.10 -21.02 3.65
N TRP A 223 -21.00 -19.79 4.12
CA TRP A 223 -21.96 -19.12 4.99
C TRP A 223 -22.54 -17.90 4.28
N GLU A 224 -23.80 -17.99 3.89
CA GLU A 224 -24.54 -16.85 3.33
C GLU A 224 -25.28 -16.14 4.43
N ILE A 225 -24.61 -15.15 5.00
CA ILE A 225 -25.01 -14.43 6.20
C ILE A 225 -26.07 -13.39 5.83
N ASP A 226 -27.12 -13.31 6.62
CA ASP A 226 -28.15 -12.26 6.54
C ASP A 226 -28.53 -11.80 7.96
N ARG A 227 -28.38 -10.50 8.23
CA ARG A 227 -28.71 -9.86 9.52
C ARG A 227 -30.16 -10.06 9.95
N ASN A 228 -31.08 -10.24 9.01
CA ASN A 228 -32.51 -10.45 9.31
C ASN A 228 -32.83 -11.91 9.63
N ASN A 229 -31.98 -12.84 9.20
CA ASN A 229 -32.18 -14.26 9.35
C ASN A 229 -31.12 -14.87 10.27
N HIS A 230 -31.46 -15.08 11.56
CA HIS A 230 -30.52 -15.67 12.51
C HIS A 230 -30.01 -17.06 12.09
N TRP A 231 -30.81 -17.83 11.36
CA TRP A 231 -30.43 -19.18 10.92
C TRP A 231 -29.24 -19.18 9.96
N SER A 232 -29.04 -18.08 9.23
CA SER A 232 -27.87 -17.89 8.35
C SER A 232 -26.54 -17.94 9.10
N PHE A 233 -26.54 -17.59 10.39
CA PHE A 233 -25.37 -17.67 11.25
C PHE A 233 -25.21 -19.05 11.89
N ASP A 234 -26.29 -19.83 12.00
CA ASP A 234 -26.28 -21.11 12.71
C ASP A 234 -25.82 -22.27 11.83
N ARG A 235 -26.15 -22.24 10.52
CA ARG A 235 -25.82 -23.32 9.58
C ARG A 235 -25.25 -22.80 8.26
N PRO A 236 -24.22 -23.45 7.71
CA PRO A 236 -23.70 -23.14 6.39
C PRO A 236 -24.69 -23.58 5.29
N THR A 237 -24.63 -22.92 4.13
CA THR A 237 -25.43 -23.29 2.95
C THR A 237 -24.80 -24.46 2.21
N VAL A 238 -23.47 -24.53 2.18
CA VAL A 238 -22.69 -25.66 1.67
C VAL A 238 -21.64 -26.03 2.70
N ALA A 239 -21.50 -27.32 2.99
CA ALA A 239 -20.44 -27.84 3.84
C ALA A 239 -19.83 -29.08 3.18
N VAL A 240 -18.51 -29.07 3.02
CA VAL A 240 -17.74 -30.10 2.34
C VAL A 240 -16.61 -30.55 3.25
N ASP A 241 -16.50 -31.84 3.48
CA ASP A 241 -15.37 -32.50 4.13
C ASP A 241 -14.45 -33.03 3.03
N LEU A 242 -13.29 -32.39 2.84
CA LEU A 242 -12.40 -32.71 1.74
C LEU A 242 -11.87 -34.14 1.85
N LYS A 243 -11.71 -34.68 3.06
CA LYS A 243 -11.28 -36.07 3.27
C LYS A 243 -12.29 -37.06 2.67
N LYS A 244 -13.59 -36.78 2.83
CA LYS A 244 -14.65 -37.59 2.20
C LYS A 244 -14.71 -37.39 0.69
N LEU A 245 -14.38 -36.18 0.23
CA LEU A 245 -14.45 -35.83 -1.19
C LEU A 245 -13.28 -36.41 -2.00
N VAL A 246 -12.09 -36.54 -1.41
CA VAL A 246 -10.94 -37.24 -2.04
C VAL A 246 -11.32 -38.68 -2.38
N ASP A 247 -11.96 -39.39 -1.45
CA ASP A 247 -12.39 -40.77 -1.64
C ASP A 247 -13.73 -40.92 -2.40
N GLY A 248 -14.35 -39.79 -2.75
CA GLY A 248 -15.68 -39.74 -3.35
C GLY A 248 -15.69 -40.32 -4.76
N THR A 249 -16.60 -41.25 -5.03
CA THR A 249 -16.73 -41.85 -6.38
C THR A 249 -17.87 -41.27 -7.19
N SER A 250 -18.88 -40.72 -6.53
CA SER A 250 -20.08 -40.21 -7.17
C SER A 250 -20.60 -38.93 -6.54
N MET A 251 -21.23 -38.08 -7.35
CA MET A 251 -21.78 -36.80 -6.87
C MET A 251 -22.99 -36.94 -5.92
N ASP A 252 -23.57 -38.13 -5.79
CA ASP A 252 -24.76 -38.40 -4.95
C ASP A 252 -24.38 -38.76 -3.49
N GLU A 253 -23.09 -38.90 -3.20
CA GLU A 253 -22.58 -39.22 -1.85
C GLU A 253 -22.67 -38.03 -0.88
N ASP A 254 -22.68 -38.32 0.42
CA ASP A 254 -22.73 -37.30 1.46
C ASP A 254 -21.32 -36.82 1.84
N PHE A 255 -20.94 -35.67 1.29
CA PHE A 255 -19.67 -35.01 1.59
C PHE A 255 -19.75 -34.04 2.77
N ALA A 256 -20.87 -33.97 3.51
CA ALA A 256 -20.97 -33.05 4.63
C ALA A 256 -20.07 -33.49 5.81
N PRO A 257 -19.42 -32.54 6.52
CA PRO A 257 -18.63 -32.85 7.70
C PRO A 257 -19.52 -33.40 8.83
N SER A 258 -18.95 -34.29 9.64
CA SER A 258 -19.66 -34.90 10.76
C SER A 258 -20.17 -33.84 11.75
N GLY A 259 -21.39 -34.05 12.25
CA GLY A 259 -22.03 -33.11 13.18
C GLY A 259 -21.37 -33.09 14.56
N PHE A 260 -21.63 -32.00 15.31
CA PHE A 260 -21.12 -31.78 16.66
C PHE A 260 -21.35 -32.98 17.59
N GLY A 261 -20.31 -33.39 18.30
CA GLY A 261 -20.38 -34.46 19.31
C GLY A 261 -20.43 -35.88 18.74
N GLN A 262 -20.29 -36.05 17.42
CA GLN A 262 -20.02 -37.37 16.83
C GLN A 262 -18.53 -37.70 17.00
N ASN A 263 -18.23 -38.97 17.28
CA ASN A 263 -16.84 -39.42 17.44
C ASN A 263 -16.12 -39.29 16.10
N LYS A 264 -15.05 -38.48 16.06
CA LYS A 264 -14.11 -38.43 14.95
C LYS A 264 -13.38 -39.77 14.91
N GLY A 265 -13.48 -40.48 13.79
CA GLY A 265 -12.74 -41.72 13.56
C GLY A 265 -11.24 -41.47 13.45
N PHE A 266 -10.45 -42.53 13.39
CA PHE A 266 -9.03 -42.45 13.05
C PHE A 266 -8.89 -42.69 11.54
N SER A 267 -8.30 -41.72 10.82
CA SER A 267 -7.88 -41.86 9.42
C SER A 267 -6.44 -41.37 9.26
N ALA A 268 -5.71 -41.87 8.25
CA ALA A 268 -4.39 -41.34 7.88
C ALA A 268 -4.48 -39.87 7.44
N ASP A 269 -5.57 -39.50 6.77
CA ASP A 269 -5.88 -38.15 6.28
C ASP A 269 -6.02 -37.11 7.41
N MET A 270 -6.06 -37.53 8.68
CA MET A 270 -6.02 -36.60 9.80
C MET A 270 -4.68 -35.84 9.89
N PHE A 271 -3.60 -36.43 9.38
CA PHE A 271 -2.28 -35.81 9.29
C PHE A 271 -1.97 -35.36 7.86
N ASP A 272 -2.31 -36.17 6.86
CA ASP A 272 -1.99 -35.87 5.46
C ASP A 272 -2.81 -34.69 4.93
N MET A 273 -4.07 -34.55 5.33
CA MET A 273 -4.96 -33.45 4.95
C MET A 273 -5.14 -32.42 6.07
N GLU A 274 -4.05 -32.04 6.73
CA GLU A 274 -4.03 -30.90 7.65
C GLU A 274 -3.98 -29.59 6.86
N VAL A 275 -5.01 -28.75 6.90
CA VAL A 275 -5.02 -27.49 6.13
C VAL A 275 -4.08 -26.46 6.76
N ALA A 276 -3.18 -25.90 5.96
CA ALA A 276 -2.31 -24.79 6.34
C ALA A 276 -2.91 -23.42 5.98
N SER A 277 -3.47 -23.30 4.77
CA SER A 277 -4.16 -22.09 4.33
C SER A 277 -5.05 -22.36 3.11
N ALA A 278 -5.92 -21.40 2.80
CA ALA A 278 -6.75 -21.41 1.60
C ALA A 278 -6.87 -19.98 1.08
N CYS A 279 -7.03 -19.83 -0.24
CA CYS A 279 -7.31 -18.55 -0.91
C CYS A 279 -8.13 -18.80 -2.19
N PHE A 280 -8.79 -17.77 -2.71
CA PHE A 280 -9.44 -17.86 -4.01
C PHE A 280 -8.43 -17.61 -5.13
N GLY A 281 -8.67 -18.20 -6.31
CA GLY A 281 -7.81 -18.02 -7.48
C GLY A 281 -7.82 -16.61 -8.05
N GLY A 282 -8.92 -15.87 -7.85
CA GLY A 282 -9.10 -14.48 -8.30
C GLY A 282 -10.09 -13.70 -7.43
N HIS A 283 -10.19 -12.39 -7.68
CA HIS A 283 -11.06 -11.45 -6.96
C HIS A 283 -12.37 -11.12 -7.70
N GLY A 284 -12.54 -11.62 -8.92
CA GLY A 284 -13.72 -11.36 -9.75
C GLY A 284 -13.58 -10.07 -10.55
N TYR A 285 -12.35 -9.67 -10.85
CA TYR A 285 -12.06 -8.57 -11.76
C TYR A 285 -12.26 -9.00 -13.22
N GLU A 286 -12.46 -8.03 -14.11
CA GLU A 286 -12.76 -8.30 -15.52
C GLU A 286 -11.53 -8.76 -16.32
N ASP A 287 -10.32 -8.57 -15.79
CA ASP A 287 -9.05 -9.00 -16.39
C ASP A 287 -8.63 -10.42 -15.96
N GLU A 288 -9.41 -11.09 -15.11
CA GLU A 288 -9.10 -12.42 -14.59
C GLU A 288 -9.87 -13.53 -15.34
N ASP A 289 -9.24 -14.70 -15.47
CA ASP A 289 -9.90 -15.89 -15.97
C ASP A 289 -11.23 -16.15 -15.23
N ALA A 290 -12.25 -16.56 -16.01
CA ALA A 290 -13.60 -16.65 -15.49
C ALA A 290 -13.78 -17.74 -14.41
N TRP A 291 -12.99 -18.82 -14.44
CA TRP A 291 -13.01 -19.86 -13.41
C TRP A 291 -12.23 -19.48 -12.16
N ALA A 292 -11.25 -18.59 -12.25
CA ALA A 292 -10.39 -18.21 -11.13
C ALA A 292 -11.15 -17.69 -9.88
N PRO A 293 -12.11 -16.74 -9.96
CA PRO A 293 -12.82 -16.24 -8.78
C PRO A 293 -13.83 -17.24 -8.17
N MET A 294 -14.10 -18.36 -8.86
CA MET A 294 -14.90 -19.48 -8.35
C MET A 294 -14.05 -20.70 -7.97
N THR A 295 -12.73 -20.59 -8.06
CA THR A 295 -11.79 -21.64 -7.66
C THR A 295 -11.25 -21.37 -6.26
N LEU A 296 -11.54 -22.27 -5.31
CA LEU A 296 -10.91 -22.24 -3.99
C LEU A 296 -9.68 -23.14 -3.98
N TRP A 297 -8.51 -22.54 -3.75
CA TRP A 297 -7.25 -23.25 -3.56
C TRP A 297 -7.00 -23.52 -2.09
N VAL A 298 -6.55 -24.73 -1.77
CA VAL A 298 -6.27 -25.19 -0.40
C VAL A 298 -4.88 -25.80 -0.36
N ALA A 299 -4.02 -25.26 0.49
CA ALA A 299 -2.70 -25.82 0.76
C ALA A 299 -2.73 -26.64 2.04
N MET A 300 -2.31 -27.90 1.95
CA MET A 300 -2.12 -28.79 3.08
C MET A 300 -0.72 -28.59 3.66
N ARG A 301 -0.61 -28.74 4.97
CA ARG A 301 0.62 -28.57 5.73
C ARG A 301 1.75 -29.50 5.28
N PRO A 302 1.50 -30.78 4.92
CA PRO A 302 2.58 -31.66 4.44
C PRO A 302 3.12 -31.34 3.04
N GLY A 303 2.45 -30.48 2.27
CA GLY A 303 2.91 -30.07 0.94
C GLY A 303 1.87 -30.16 -0.18
N ASP A 304 0.84 -30.98 -0.01
CA ASP A 304 -0.17 -31.19 -1.07
C ASP A 304 -1.04 -29.94 -1.28
N VAL A 305 -1.27 -29.58 -2.54
CA VAL A 305 -2.15 -28.48 -2.93
C VAL A 305 -3.38 -29.04 -3.65
N TYR A 306 -4.56 -28.49 -3.36
CA TYR A 306 -5.82 -28.88 -3.97
C TYR A 306 -6.62 -27.67 -4.45
N ALA A 307 -7.52 -27.90 -5.41
CA ALA A 307 -8.44 -26.89 -5.90
C ALA A 307 -9.89 -27.41 -5.96
N LEU A 308 -10.85 -26.52 -5.68
CA LEU A 308 -12.29 -26.77 -5.82
C LEU A 308 -12.87 -25.75 -6.80
N CYS A 309 -13.30 -26.22 -7.98
CA CYS A 309 -13.90 -25.37 -9.00
C CYS A 309 -15.11 -26.06 -9.67
N PRO A 310 -16.28 -25.41 -9.77
CA PRO A 310 -16.62 -24.10 -9.23
C PRO A 310 -17.24 -24.19 -7.82
N LEU A 311 -16.69 -23.48 -6.84
CA LEU A 311 -17.29 -23.30 -5.52
C LEU A 311 -18.08 -22.00 -5.50
N LEU A 312 -19.41 -22.07 -5.56
CA LEU A 312 -20.29 -20.88 -5.56
C LEU A 312 -21.29 -20.87 -4.38
N PRO A 313 -21.67 -19.69 -3.86
CA PRO A 313 -22.81 -19.52 -2.97
C PRO A 313 -24.13 -19.76 -3.71
N SER A 314 -25.26 -19.83 -3.00
CA SER A 314 -26.57 -20.05 -3.62
C SER A 314 -26.98 -18.93 -4.58
N LYS A 315 -26.53 -17.70 -4.31
CA LYS A 315 -26.66 -16.53 -5.16
C LYS A 315 -25.32 -15.83 -5.26
N TRP A 316 -24.95 -15.45 -6.47
CA TRP A 316 -23.63 -14.88 -6.76
C TRP A 316 -23.77 -13.68 -7.70
N GLN A 317 -22.82 -12.76 -7.56
CA GLN A 317 -22.65 -11.59 -8.39
C GLN A 317 -21.79 -11.98 -9.59
N VAL A 318 -22.29 -11.69 -10.79
CA VAL A 318 -21.65 -12.05 -12.06
C VAL A 318 -20.99 -10.80 -12.67
N PRO A 319 -19.66 -10.79 -12.86
CA PRO A 319 -18.99 -9.76 -13.65
C PRO A 319 -19.43 -9.83 -15.12
N SER A 320 -19.38 -8.69 -15.81
CA SER A 320 -19.96 -8.51 -17.15
C SER A 320 -19.37 -9.47 -18.19
N ILE A 321 -18.06 -9.71 -18.12
CA ILE A 321 -17.30 -10.52 -19.08
C ILE A 321 -17.31 -12.02 -18.75
N THR A 322 -17.68 -12.41 -17.53
CA THR A 322 -17.53 -13.80 -17.04
C THR A 322 -18.38 -14.79 -17.84
N ILE A 323 -19.66 -14.50 -18.08
CA ILE A 323 -20.53 -15.43 -18.84
C ILE A 323 -20.05 -15.56 -20.31
N PRO A 324 -19.86 -14.46 -21.07
CA PRO A 324 -19.35 -14.55 -22.44
C PRO A 324 -18.02 -15.31 -22.57
N ALA A 325 -17.07 -15.08 -21.64
CA ALA A 325 -15.79 -15.77 -21.62
C ALA A 325 -15.97 -17.29 -21.41
N LEU A 326 -16.79 -17.69 -20.43
CA LEU A 326 -17.11 -19.10 -20.18
C LEU A 326 -17.81 -19.74 -21.38
N THR A 327 -18.77 -19.05 -22.00
CA THR A 327 -19.48 -19.54 -23.17
C THR A 327 -18.51 -19.83 -24.31
N THR A 328 -17.57 -18.92 -24.58
CA THR A 328 -16.59 -19.07 -25.66
C THR A 328 -15.63 -20.22 -25.38
N SER A 329 -15.05 -20.26 -24.18
CA SER A 329 -14.12 -21.33 -23.75
C SER A 329 -14.76 -22.73 -23.79
N ILE A 330 -15.95 -22.89 -23.21
CA ILE A 330 -16.62 -24.20 -23.11
C ILE A 330 -17.06 -24.69 -24.51
N ILE A 331 -17.61 -23.80 -25.35
CA ILE A 331 -18.03 -24.16 -26.72
C ILE A 331 -16.81 -24.52 -27.57
N HIS A 332 -15.69 -23.81 -27.43
CA HIS A 332 -14.46 -24.12 -28.14
C HIS A 332 -13.93 -25.51 -27.75
N LYS A 333 -13.86 -25.84 -26.45
CA LYS A 333 -13.48 -27.18 -25.97
C LYS A 333 -14.45 -28.27 -26.43
N LEU A 334 -15.76 -28.00 -26.44
CA LEU A 334 -16.76 -28.94 -26.95
C LEU A 334 -16.57 -29.23 -28.45
N ALA A 335 -16.18 -28.22 -29.23
CA ALA A 335 -15.92 -28.36 -30.66
C ALA A 335 -14.62 -29.14 -30.95
N SER A 336 -13.56 -28.96 -30.15
CA SER A 336 -12.29 -29.69 -30.33
C SER A 336 -12.45 -31.19 -30.07
N VAL A 337 -13.16 -31.56 -29.02
CA VAL A 337 -13.33 -32.97 -28.59
C VAL A 337 -14.31 -33.76 -29.48
N GLN A 338 -15.30 -33.10 -30.08
CA GLN A 338 -16.18 -33.77 -31.07
C GLN A 338 -15.44 -34.18 -32.36
N GLY A 339 -14.25 -33.63 -32.62
CA GLY A 339 -13.44 -33.91 -33.80
C GLY A 339 -12.59 -35.18 -33.70
N ASP A 340 -12.23 -35.63 -32.49
CA ASP A 340 -11.25 -36.71 -32.28
C ASP A 340 -11.86 -37.89 -31.48
N PRO A 341 -12.24 -39.01 -32.12
CA PRO A 341 -12.91 -40.14 -31.45
C PRO A 341 -11.97 -41.04 -30.62
N ALA A 342 -10.73 -40.60 -30.36
CA ALA A 342 -9.69 -41.36 -29.69
C ALA A 342 -9.41 -40.91 -28.24
N GLU A 343 -9.95 -39.77 -27.80
CA GLU A 343 -9.75 -39.23 -26.44
C GLU A 343 -10.73 -39.82 -25.43
N PHE A 344 -10.28 -39.88 -24.17
CA PHE A 344 -10.87 -40.63 -23.06
C PHE A 344 -12.33 -40.22 -22.77
N ASP A 345 -13.19 -41.20 -22.47
CA ASP A 345 -14.61 -41.04 -22.08
C ASP A 345 -14.81 -40.02 -20.92
N ASP A 346 -13.77 -39.86 -20.10
CA ASP A 346 -13.76 -38.98 -18.93
C ASP A 346 -13.70 -37.48 -19.30
N GLU A 347 -12.86 -37.07 -20.26
CA GLU A 347 -12.74 -35.66 -20.70
C GLU A 347 -14.02 -35.20 -21.40
N GLN A 348 -14.61 -36.07 -22.23
CA GLN A 348 -15.92 -35.82 -22.85
C GLN A 348 -17.00 -35.60 -21.78
N THR A 349 -16.96 -36.37 -20.70
CA THR A 349 -17.89 -36.24 -19.58
C THR A 349 -17.72 -34.91 -18.84
N ILE A 350 -16.47 -34.46 -18.59
CA ILE A 350 -16.19 -33.17 -17.94
C ILE A 350 -16.72 -32.01 -18.78
N ILE A 351 -16.42 -31.98 -20.08
CA ILE A 351 -16.88 -30.91 -20.98
C ILE A 351 -18.41 -30.91 -21.10
N GLN A 352 -19.04 -32.08 -21.17
CA GLN A 352 -20.49 -32.20 -21.17
C GLN A 352 -21.13 -31.66 -19.87
N GLN A 353 -20.51 -31.90 -18.72
CA GLN A 353 -20.93 -31.37 -17.43
C GLN A 353 -20.81 -29.84 -17.38
N GLN A 354 -19.70 -29.28 -17.86
CA GLN A 354 -19.51 -27.83 -17.96
C GLN A 354 -20.54 -27.18 -18.88
N TYR A 355 -20.84 -27.81 -20.03
CA TYR A 355 -21.87 -27.33 -20.94
C TYR A 355 -23.26 -27.39 -20.32
N ASP A 356 -23.61 -28.46 -19.60
CA ASP A 356 -24.89 -28.55 -18.89
C ASP A 356 -25.02 -27.48 -17.79
N TRP A 357 -23.93 -27.18 -17.09
CA TRP A 357 -23.83 -26.11 -16.10
C TRP A 357 -24.05 -24.73 -16.72
N LEU A 358 -23.33 -24.42 -17.81
CA LEU A 358 -23.47 -23.17 -18.55
C LEU A 358 -24.89 -23.01 -19.11
N ARG A 359 -25.46 -24.08 -19.67
CA ARG A 359 -26.84 -24.08 -20.19
C ARG A 359 -27.85 -23.71 -19.11
N GLU A 360 -27.65 -24.12 -17.86
CA GLU A 360 -28.53 -23.72 -16.77
C GLU A 360 -28.42 -22.22 -16.49
N ILE A 361 -27.21 -21.66 -16.54
CA ILE A 361 -26.98 -20.21 -16.41
C ILE A 361 -27.69 -19.46 -17.54
N ASP A 362 -27.51 -19.86 -18.79
CA ASP A 362 -28.11 -19.19 -19.96
C ASP A 362 -29.65 -19.20 -19.95
N ASN A 363 -30.25 -20.23 -19.35
CA ASN A 363 -31.70 -20.34 -19.21
C ASN A 363 -32.25 -19.56 -17.99
N GLN A 364 -31.40 -19.06 -17.10
CA GLN A 364 -31.80 -18.25 -15.97
C GLN A 364 -31.89 -16.77 -16.34
N GLU A 365 -32.99 -16.12 -15.95
CA GLU A 365 -33.06 -14.66 -15.96
C GLU A 365 -32.33 -14.08 -14.73
N PRO A 366 -31.68 -12.91 -14.87
CA PRO A 366 -31.08 -12.21 -13.74
C PRO A 366 -32.09 -11.95 -12.63
N LEU A 367 -31.67 -12.16 -11.38
CA LEU A 367 -32.52 -11.89 -10.22
C LEU A 367 -32.67 -10.36 -10.02
N PRO A 368 -33.88 -9.86 -9.74
CA PRO A 368 -34.08 -8.44 -9.49
C PRO A 368 -33.35 -8.01 -8.21
N LEU A 369 -32.45 -7.04 -8.37
CA LEU A 369 -31.76 -6.41 -7.23
C LEU A 369 -32.73 -5.54 -6.43
N PRO A 370 -32.63 -5.51 -5.09
CA PRO A 370 -33.19 -4.42 -4.30
C PRO A 370 -32.57 -3.10 -4.78
N GLU A 371 -33.39 -2.06 -5.00
CA GLU A 371 -32.90 -0.71 -5.35
C GLU A 371 -32.08 -0.12 -4.18
N ASP A 372 -30.80 -0.50 -4.06
CA ASP A 372 -29.84 0.15 -3.15
C ASP A 372 -29.03 1.18 -3.97
N PRO A 373 -29.15 2.49 -3.67
CA PRO A 373 -28.48 3.56 -4.44
C PRO A 373 -26.94 3.53 -4.39
N LEU A 374 -26.34 2.60 -3.62
CA LEU A 374 -24.90 2.41 -3.47
C LEU A 374 -24.33 1.25 -4.31
N LEU A 375 -25.16 0.36 -4.84
CA LEU A 375 -24.72 -0.67 -5.78
C LEU A 375 -24.59 -0.03 -7.18
N PRO A 376 -23.47 -0.22 -7.90
CA PRO A 376 -23.41 0.18 -9.30
C PRO A 376 -24.58 -0.45 -10.05
N SER A 377 -25.30 0.36 -10.84
CA SER A 377 -26.47 0.00 -11.65
C SER A 377 -26.24 -1.12 -12.69
N MET A 378 -25.09 -1.81 -12.65
CA MET A 378 -24.62 -2.78 -13.65
C MET A 378 -24.29 -4.17 -13.08
N VAL A 379 -24.51 -4.41 -11.79
CA VAL A 379 -24.19 -5.71 -11.18
C VAL A 379 -25.31 -6.71 -11.47
N GLU A 380 -24.98 -7.81 -12.13
CA GLU A 380 -25.93 -8.90 -12.40
C GLU A 380 -25.87 -9.95 -11.29
N VAL A 381 -27.02 -10.42 -10.79
CA VAL A 381 -27.10 -11.48 -9.77
C VAL A 381 -27.81 -12.69 -10.34
N ARG A 382 -27.16 -13.86 -10.24
CA ARG A 382 -27.75 -15.14 -10.65
C ARG A 382 -27.79 -16.15 -9.50
N ALA A 383 -28.65 -17.14 -9.66
CA ALA A 383 -28.66 -18.30 -8.78
C ALA A 383 -27.53 -19.25 -9.21
N ARG A 384 -26.99 -20.01 -8.26
CA ARG A 384 -26.06 -21.09 -8.59
C ARG A 384 -26.80 -22.20 -9.34
N PRO A 385 -26.24 -22.74 -10.44
CA PRO A 385 -26.78 -23.91 -11.11
C PRO A 385 -26.96 -25.10 -10.17
N ALA A 386 -28.04 -25.85 -10.36
CA ALA A 386 -28.30 -27.09 -9.63
C ALA A 386 -27.68 -28.31 -10.33
N ASN A 387 -27.41 -28.24 -11.63
CA ASN A 387 -26.78 -29.30 -12.40
C ASN A 387 -25.52 -28.81 -13.12
N PRO A 388 -24.37 -29.49 -12.96
CA PRO A 388 -24.08 -30.53 -11.96
C PRO A 388 -24.15 -29.96 -10.53
N GLY A 389 -24.13 -30.85 -9.53
CA GLY A 389 -24.45 -30.52 -8.14
C GLY A 389 -23.60 -29.40 -7.52
N ALA A 390 -24.02 -28.93 -6.35
CA ALA A 390 -23.38 -27.79 -5.66
C ALA A 390 -21.93 -28.02 -5.20
N ILE A 391 -21.48 -29.28 -5.15
CA ILE A 391 -20.16 -29.68 -4.63
C ILE A 391 -19.32 -30.11 -5.84
N PRO A 392 -18.28 -29.33 -6.22
CA PRO A 392 -17.37 -29.73 -7.28
C PRO A 392 -16.47 -30.90 -6.85
N ARG A 393 -15.84 -31.55 -7.83
CA ARG A 393 -14.78 -32.53 -7.58
C ARG A 393 -13.57 -31.82 -6.97
N LEU A 394 -12.91 -32.47 -6.02
CA LEU A 394 -11.62 -32.02 -5.52
C LEU A 394 -10.53 -32.36 -6.53
N GLN A 395 -9.88 -31.34 -7.06
CA GLN A 395 -8.79 -31.45 -8.03
C GLN A 395 -7.44 -31.43 -7.29
N GLY A 396 -6.53 -32.33 -7.66
CA GLY A 396 -5.25 -32.55 -7.00
C GLY A 396 -5.05 -34.00 -6.52
N PRO A 397 -3.98 -34.28 -5.77
CA PRO A 397 -2.98 -33.32 -5.30
C PRO A 397 -2.15 -32.76 -6.45
N PHE A 398 -2.00 -31.44 -6.46
CA PHE A 398 -1.07 -30.74 -7.33
C PHE A 398 0.32 -30.82 -6.70
N GLN A 399 1.24 -31.50 -7.39
CA GLN A 399 2.58 -31.79 -6.87
C GLN A 399 3.64 -31.11 -7.72
N PHE A 400 4.73 -30.66 -7.09
CA PHE A 400 5.90 -30.11 -7.76
C PHE A 400 7.16 -30.80 -7.28
N GLU A 401 8.10 -31.03 -8.20
CA GLU A 401 9.37 -31.70 -7.87
C GLU A 401 10.34 -30.69 -7.23
N LEU A 402 10.73 -30.97 -5.98
CA LEU A 402 11.81 -30.26 -5.30
C LEU A 402 13.15 -30.89 -5.67
N VAL A 403 14.12 -30.07 -6.07
CA VAL A 403 15.48 -30.54 -6.42
C VAL A 403 16.22 -31.10 -5.19
N ASP A 404 15.84 -30.68 -3.97
CA ASP A 404 16.42 -31.13 -2.70
C ASP A 404 15.38 -31.96 -1.91
N GLU A 405 15.46 -33.29 -1.99
CA GLU A 405 14.56 -34.27 -1.33
C GLU A 405 14.61 -34.30 0.22
N LEU A 406 15.29 -33.36 0.87
CA LEU A 406 15.63 -33.43 2.30
C LEU A 406 14.76 -32.56 3.23
N ASP A 407 13.98 -31.63 2.69
CA ASP A 407 13.14 -30.73 3.49
C ASP A 407 11.68 -31.20 3.50
N GLU A 408 11.14 -31.51 4.69
CA GLU A 408 9.70 -31.69 4.87
C GLU A 408 9.00 -30.35 4.53
N LEU A 409 8.13 -30.36 3.51
CA LEU A 409 7.46 -29.18 2.97
C LEU A 409 6.33 -28.72 3.91
N ASP A 410 6.69 -28.18 5.10
CA ASP A 410 5.76 -27.64 6.10
C ASP A 410 5.18 -26.31 5.61
N LEU A 411 4.11 -26.37 4.80
CA LEU A 411 3.43 -25.21 4.23
C LEU A 411 2.66 -24.44 5.31
N THR A 412 2.60 -23.11 5.13
CA THR A 412 1.98 -22.18 6.09
C THR A 412 0.97 -21.23 5.47
N ASP A 413 1.21 -20.78 4.22
CA ASP A 413 0.29 -19.91 3.50
C ASP A 413 0.35 -20.15 1.98
N ILE A 414 -0.72 -19.80 1.29
CA ILE A 414 -0.87 -19.88 -0.17
C ILE A 414 -1.39 -18.55 -0.70
N LEU A 415 -0.84 -18.11 -1.83
CA LEU A 415 -1.32 -16.96 -2.60
C LEU A 415 -1.40 -17.37 -4.06
N VAL A 416 -2.55 -17.14 -4.69
CA VAL A 416 -2.79 -17.46 -6.10
C VAL A 416 -3.03 -16.17 -6.88
N ILE A 417 -2.39 -16.04 -8.03
CA ILE A 417 -2.60 -14.96 -8.98
C ILE A 417 -3.23 -15.60 -10.22
N ALA A 418 -4.49 -15.22 -10.51
CA ALA A 418 -5.24 -15.78 -11.65
C ALA A 418 -4.48 -15.64 -12.97
N ALA A 419 -4.87 -16.43 -13.96
CA ALA A 419 -4.54 -16.14 -15.36
C ALA A 419 -5.30 -14.89 -15.83
N LYS A 420 -4.79 -14.24 -16.88
CA LYS A 420 -5.47 -13.18 -17.62
C LYS A 420 -6.69 -13.75 -18.35
N ALA A 421 -7.78 -13.00 -18.41
CA ALA A 421 -8.94 -13.34 -19.24
C ALA A 421 -8.62 -13.25 -20.74
N ASP A 422 -9.04 -14.24 -21.52
CA ASP A 422 -8.95 -14.20 -22.99
C ASP A 422 -10.09 -13.36 -23.57
N VAL A 423 -9.92 -12.03 -23.51
CA VAL A 423 -10.92 -11.05 -23.98
C VAL A 423 -10.67 -10.62 -25.44
N GLU A 424 -9.48 -10.91 -25.98
CA GLU A 424 -9.10 -10.53 -27.34
C GLU A 424 -10.00 -11.20 -28.38
N ASP A 425 -10.33 -12.49 -28.18
CA ASP A 425 -11.27 -13.23 -29.03
C ASP A 425 -12.71 -12.68 -28.95
N LEU A 426 -13.14 -12.20 -27.78
CA LEU A 426 -14.48 -11.64 -27.57
C LEU A 426 -14.68 -10.30 -28.29
N MET A 427 -13.61 -9.50 -28.43
CA MET A 427 -13.64 -8.15 -29.01
C MET A 427 -13.28 -8.13 -30.51
N SER A 428 -12.89 -9.27 -31.09
CA SER A 428 -12.42 -9.41 -32.48
C SER A 428 -13.46 -9.11 -33.59
N GLY A 429 -14.66 -8.64 -33.23
CA GLY A 429 -15.76 -8.36 -34.18
C GLY A 429 -16.51 -7.03 -33.98
N GLU A 430 -16.21 -6.22 -32.96
CA GLU A 430 -16.80 -4.89 -32.79
C GLU A 430 -15.92 -3.81 -33.42
N ASP A 431 -16.23 -3.45 -34.67
CA ASP A 431 -15.72 -2.25 -35.32
C ASP A 431 -16.27 -0.99 -34.60
N GLY A 432 -15.60 -0.53 -33.55
CA GLY A 432 -15.79 0.83 -33.06
C GLY A 432 -15.84 1.00 -31.54
N ASN A 433 -14.67 1.16 -30.94
CA ASN A 433 -14.27 2.33 -30.16
C ASN A 433 -12.93 1.98 -29.50
N LEU A 434 -11.87 2.69 -29.86
CA LEU A 434 -10.59 2.69 -29.15
C LEU A 434 -10.79 3.35 -27.78
N LEU A 435 -11.52 2.68 -26.88
CA LEU A 435 -11.40 2.94 -25.45
C LEU A 435 -9.98 2.53 -25.09
N GLU A 436 -9.25 3.48 -24.52
CA GLU A 436 -7.85 3.38 -24.07
C GLU A 436 -7.45 1.93 -23.78
N GLU A 437 -6.63 1.34 -24.66
CA GLU A 437 -5.88 0.12 -24.39
C GLU A 437 -4.98 0.42 -23.16
N ASN A 438 -5.51 0.27 -21.96
CA ASN A 438 -4.67 -0.22 -20.88
C ASN A 438 -4.36 -1.65 -21.31
N PRO A 439 -3.11 -1.98 -21.72
CA PRO A 439 -2.77 -3.36 -22.01
C PRO A 439 -3.17 -4.15 -20.78
N GLN A 440 -4.11 -5.09 -20.93
CA GLN A 440 -4.57 -5.92 -19.82
C GLN A 440 -3.33 -6.59 -19.21
N GLU A 441 -2.90 -6.08 -18.06
CA GLU A 441 -1.65 -6.45 -17.40
C GLU A 441 -1.84 -7.84 -16.78
N GLY A 442 -1.35 -8.88 -17.44
CA GLY A 442 -1.55 -10.23 -16.96
C GLY A 442 -0.81 -11.28 -17.79
N VAL A 443 -0.56 -12.43 -17.16
CA VAL A 443 -0.02 -13.64 -17.79
C VAL A 443 -1.18 -14.60 -18.01
N SER A 444 -1.20 -15.26 -19.16
CA SER A 444 -2.17 -16.30 -19.55
C SER A 444 -1.99 -17.64 -18.78
N ALA A 445 -1.39 -17.61 -17.59
CA ALA A 445 -1.17 -18.77 -16.73
C ALA A 445 -1.38 -18.39 -15.26
N THR A 446 -1.83 -19.35 -14.46
CA THR A 446 -2.07 -19.13 -13.03
C THR A 446 -0.77 -19.31 -12.25
N ILE A 447 -0.40 -18.31 -11.44
CA ILE A 447 0.80 -18.37 -10.60
C ILE A 447 0.38 -18.75 -9.18
N VAL A 448 0.97 -19.81 -8.63
CA VAL A 448 0.72 -20.30 -7.27
C VAL A 448 1.96 -20.08 -6.43
N CYS A 449 1.86 -19.25 -5.40
CA CYS A 449 2.92 -18.96 -4.45
C CYS A 449 2.66 -19.68 -3.12
N LEU A 450 3.64 -20.48 -2.66
CA LEU A 450 3.54 -21.28 -1.44
C LEU A 450 4.60 -20.84 -0.43
N ALA A 451 4.20 -20.55 0.80
CA ALA A 451 5.11 -20.18 1.89
C ALA A 451 5.32 -21.33 2.87
N THR A 452 6.57 -21.59 3.26
CA THR A 452 6.92 -22.62 4.25
C THR A 452 7.17 -22.05 5.64
N ALA A 453 7.11 -22.90 6.67
CA ALA A 453 7.40 -22.52 8.05
C ALA A 453 8.83 -21.97 8.25
N SER A 454 9.78 -22.36 7.39
CA SER A 454 11.16 -21.84 7.38
C SER A 454 11.29 -20.43 6.76
N GLY A 455 10.23 -19.92 6.13
CA GLY A 455 10.22 -18.64 5.44
C GLY A 455 10.79 -18.72 4.02
N ARG A 456 10.71 -19.89 3.37
CA ARG A 456 10.94 -20.01 1.92
C ARG A 456 9.62 -19.80 1.18
N VAL A 457 9.71 -19.25 -0.03
CA VAL A 457 8.58 -19.05 -0.94
C VAL A 457 8.85 -19.82 -2.22
N HIS A 458 7.99 -20.79 -2.54
CA HIS A 458 8.01 -21.50 -3.81
C HIS A 458 7.03 -20.83 -4.76
N VAL A 459 7.48 -20.46 -5.95
CA VAL A 459 6.63 -19.90 -7.00
C VAL A 459 6.47 -20.97 -8.07
N CYS A 460 5.22 -21.40 -8.25
CA CYS A 460 4.83 -22.43 -9.19
C CYS A 460 3.90 -21.84 -10.26
N LEU A 461 3.86 -22.46 -11.43
CA LEU A 461 2.99 -22.08 -12.53
C LEU A 461 2.11 -23.26 -12.94
N GLU A 462 0.82 -22.98 -13.06
CA GLU A 462 -0.20 -23.91 -13.52
C GLU A 462 -0.59 -23.54 -14.96
N LEU A 463 -0.24 -24.40 -15.91
CA LEU A 463 -0.42 -24.18 -17.34
C LEU A 463 -1.77 -24.66 -17.86
N ASP A 464 -2.27 -25.79 -17.34
CA ASP A 464 -3.46 -26.45 -17.89
C ASP A 464 -4.75 -25.69 -17.51
N GLY A 465 -4.70 -24.95 -16.40
CA GLY A 465 -5.79 -24.13 -15.90
C GLY A 465 -6.86 -24.96 -15.19
N VAL A 466 -7.24 -24.52 -13.98
CA VAL A 466 -8.27 -25.20 -13.18
C VAL A 466 -9.65 -24.80 -13.68
N GLU A 467 -10.41 -25.79 -14.12
CA GLU A 467 -11.75 -25.61 -14.69
C GLU A 467 -12.85 -26.29 -13.86
N GLY A 468 -14.11 -26.04 -14.20
CA GLY A 468 -15.24 -26.65 -13.51
C GLY A 468 -15.29 -28.17 -13.70
N GLN A 469 -15.16 -28.94 -12.61
CA GLN A 469 -15.23 -30.40 -12.64
C GLN A 469 -16.12 -30.94 -11.52
N TRP A 470 -16.86 -32.02 -11.80
CA TRP A 470 -17.70 -32.71 -10.83
C TRP A 470 -17.49 -34.22 -10.87
N LEU A 471 -17.79 -34.89 -9.76
CA LEU A 471 -17.82 -36.35 -9.74
C LEU A 471 -18.92 -36.89 -10.66
N PRO A 472 -18.72 -38.05 -11.30
CA PRO A 472 -19.73 -38.62 -12.19
C PRO A 472 -21.02 -38.99 -11.44
N LYS A 473 -22.14 -39.00 -12.16
CA LYS A 473 -23.42 -39.52 -11.65
C LYS A 473 -23.35 -41.04 -11.50
N THR A 474 -24.05 -41.59 -10.50
CA THR A 474 -24.14 -43.04 -10.31
C THR A 474 -24.75 -43.75 -11.53
N GLY A 475 -23.90 -44.36 -12.37
CA GLY A 475 -24.33 -45.16 -13.51
C GLY A 475 -24.73 -46.58 -13.11
N ARG A 476 -25.75 -47.16 -13.77
CA ARG A 476 -26.05 -48.60 -13.60
C ARG A 476 -24.96 -49.44 -14.27
N GLY A 477 -24.02 -49.97 -13.48
CA GLY A 477 -23.17 -51.09 -13.87
C GLY A 477 -21.71 -50.78 -14.21
N ALA A 478 -21.20 -49.58 -13.92
CA ALA A 478 -19.79 -49.26 -14.04
C ALA A 478 -19.24 -48.81 -12.67
N PHE A 479 -18.60 -49.74 -11.94
CA PHE A 479 -17.65 -49.35 -10.90
C PHE A 479 -16.38 -48.95 -11.64
N THR A 480 -16.25 -47.66 -11.92
CA THR A 480 -15.01 -47.07 -12.42
C THR A 480 -14.50 -46.19 -11.29
N THR A 481 -13.37 -46.55 -10.70
CA THR A 481 -12.63 -45.63 -9.84
C THR A 481 -12.08 -44.55 -10.75
N PRO A 482 -12.52 -43.28 -10.64
CA PRO A 482 -11.89 -42.19 -11.38
C PRO A 482 -10.41 -42.19 -11.00
N VAL A 483 -9.54 -42.44 -11.97
CA VAL A 483 -8.09 -42.40 -11.74
C VAL A 483 -7.72 -40.92 -11.78
N SER A 484 -7.53 -40.30 -10.62
CA SER A 484 -6.96 -38.96 -10.54
C SER A 484 -5.45 -39.11 -10.77
N TYR A 485 -4.97 -38.72 -11.95
CA TYR A 485 -3.54 -38.54 -12.15
C TYR A 485 -3.09 -37.32 -11.34
N PRO A 486 -1.90 -37.35 -10.72
CA PRO A 486 -1.36 -36.17 -10.07
C PRO A 486 -1.15 -35.08 -11.13
N SER A 487 -1.66 -33.88 -10.86
CA SER A 487 -1.43 -32.71 -11.70
C SER A 487 -0.07 -32.11 -11.32
N GLU A 488 0.76 -31.80 -12.31
CA GLU A 488 2.11 -31.28 -12.07
C GLU A 488 2.08 -29.75 -12.03
N LEU A 489 2.53 -29.19 -10.91
CA LEU A 489 2.84 -27.76 -10.79
C LEU A 489 4.28 -27.52 -11.24
N LEU A 490 4.47 -26.61 -12.18
CA LEU A 490 5.82 -26.25 -12.64
C LEU A 490 6.49 -25.33 -11.61
N LEU A 491 7.44 -25.86 -10.83
CA LEU A 491 8.26 -25.06 -9.92
C LEU A 491 9.21 -24.17 -10.71
N LEU A 492 9.06 -22.85 -10.58
CA LEU A 492 9.90 -21.87 -11.27
C LEU A 492 11.10 -21.44 -10.42
N GLU A 493 10.84 -20.98 -9.19
CA GLU A 493 11.89 -20.48 -8.30
C GLU A 493 11.53 -20.74 -6.83
N SER A 494 12.55 -21.03 -6.02
CA SER A 494 12.44 -21.13 -4.56
C SER A 494 13.24 -20.01 -3.90
N LEU A 495 12.53 -19.10 -3.23
CA LEU A 495 13.05 -17.84 -2.72
C LEU A 495 13.21 -17.89 -1.20
N GLU A 496 14.44 -17.74 -0.70
CA GLU A 496 14.67 -17.62 0.74
C GLU A 496 14.37 -16.20 1.24
N THR A 497 13.42 -16.02 2.15
CA THR A 497 13.05 -14.67 2.63
C THR A 497 13.61 -14.35 4.01
N VAL A 498 14.00 -15.38 4.76
CA VAL A 498 14.60 -15.27 6.10
C VAL A 498 16.00 -15.86 6.07
N LYS A 499 16.99 -15.12 6.60
CA LYS A 499 18.34 -15.65 6.78
C LYS A 499 18.34 -16.71 7.87
N GLU A 500 19.09 -17.79 7.70
CA GLU A 500 19.21 -18.93 8.63
C GLU A 500 19.30 -18.53 10.12
N LYS A 501 20.15 -17.54 10.43
CA LYS A 501 20.33 -17.00 11.80
C LYS A 501 19.08 -16.39 12.45
N TYR A 502 18.06 -16.09 11.66
CA TYR A 502 16.82 -15.43 12.06
C TYR A 502 15.59 -16.35 11.92
N GLN A 503 15.79 -17.62 11.52
CA GLN A 503 14.72 -18.60 11.49
C GLN A 503 14.28 -18.93 12.92
N THR A 504 12.98 -19.06 13.11
CA THR A 504 12.37 -19.41 14.40
C THR A 504 11.61 -20.72 14.27
N LEU A 505 11.79 -21.62 15.23
CA LEU A 505 10.94 -22.79 15.35
C LEU A 505 9.48 -22.34 15.57
N ASN A 506 8.54 -22.89 14.81
CA ASN A 506 7.11 -22.57 14.85
C ASN A 506 6.73 -21.17 14.32
N SER A 507 7.46 -20.61 13.35
CA SER A 507 6.95 -19.45 12.59
C SER A 507 5.79 -19.84 11.68
N TRP A 508 4.86 -18.88 11.49
CA TRP A 508 3.78 -18.99 10.52
C TRP A 508 3.84 -17.78 9.58
N PRO A 509 4.69 -17.80 8.55
CA PRO A 509 4.74 -16.72 7.56
C PRO A 509 3.40 -16.55 6.84
N LEU A 510 3.06 -15.31 6.49
CA LEU A 510 1.80 -14.98 5.85
C LEU A 510 1.98 -14.04 4.66
N PHE A 511 1.24 -14.31 3.59
CA PHE A 511 1.16 -13.45 2.42
C PHE A 511 0.20 -12.28 2.65
N THR A 512 0.51 -11.18 1.97
CA THR A 512 -0.33 -9.98 1.89
C THR A 512 -0.17 -9.39 0.51
N GLU A 513 -1.27 -9.26 -0.21
CA GLU A 513 -1.30 -8.68 -1.55
C GLU A 513 -0.99 -7.18 -1.55
N ASP A 514 -0.46 -6.68 -2.66
CA ASP A 514 -0.26 -5.26 -2.89
C ASP A 514 -1.52 -4.59 -3.44
N VAL A 515 -1.56 -3.26 -3.36
CA VAL A 515 -2.68 -2.44 -3.85
C VAL A 515 -2.49 -2.01 -5.31
N HIS A 516 -1.26 -2.00 -5.85
CA HIS A 516 -0.97 -1.44 -7.17
C HIS A 516 -0.90 -2.48 -8.29
N SER A 517 -0.34 -3.66 -8.02
CA SER A 517 -0.23 -4.73 -9.02
C SER A 517 -0.47 -6.08 -8.36
N ARG A 518 -1.22 -6.95 -9.04
CA ARG A 518 -1.49 -8.34 -8.65
C ARG A 518 -0.22 -9.20 -8.54
N TYR A 519 0.86 -8.81 -9.24
CA TYR A 519 2.15 -9.50 -9.22
C TYR A 519 3.08 -9.04 -8.09
N ASN A 520 2.62 -8.10 -7.26
CA ASN A 520 3.36 -7.61 -6.11
C ASN A 520 2.70 -8.12 -4.83
N PHE A 521 3.53 -8.63 -3.91
CA PHE A 521 3.05 -9.10 -2.63
C PHE A 521 4.14 -9.03 -1.56
N PHE A 522 3.70 -9.10 -0.31
CA PHE A 522 4.55 -9.07 0.86
C PHE A 522 4.43 -10.39 1.60
N ILE A 523 5.54 -10.84 2.16
CA ILE A 523 5.57 -11.94 3.12
C ILE A 523 6.02 -11.40 4.48
N THR A 524 5.20 -11.67 5.49
CA THR A 524 5.51 -11.35 6.88
C THR A 524 5.93 -12.62 7.60
N SER A 525 7.19 -12.70 8.02
CA SER A 525 7.67 -13.76 8.90
C SER A 525 7.65 -13.30 10.36
N ALA A 526 8.15 -14.11 11.28
CA ALA A 526 8.20 -13.80 12.71
C ALA A 526 8.94 -12.50 13.03
N ASN A 527 9.93 -12.11 12.23
CA ASN A 527 10.83 -10.99 12.51
C ASN A 527 11.15 -10.08 11.30
N ASN A 528 10.59 -10.33 10.13
CA ASN A 528 10.82 -9.51 8.95
C ASN A 528 9.57 -9.36 8.08
N VAL A 529 9.59 -8.34 7.22
CA VAL A 529 8.65 -8.18 6.12
C VAL A 529 9.46 -8.00 4.84
N THR A 530 9.19 -8.83 3.85
CA THR A 530 9.89 -8.85 2.57
C THR A 530 8.90 -8.58 1.44
N PHE A 531 9.24 -7.68 0.53
CA PHE A 531 8.51 -7.40 -0.70
C PHE A 531 9.03 -8.29 -1.82
N LEU A 532 8.10 -8.83 -2.60
CA LEU A 532 8.35 -9.67 -3.76
C LEU A 532 7.54 -9.11 -4.95
N SER A 533 8.16 -9.07 -6.13
CA SER A 533 7.50 -8.64 -7.37
C SER A 533 7.85 -9.58 -8.52
N LEU A 534 6.82 -10.04 -9.21
CA LEU A 534 6.91 -10.89 -10.42
C LEU A 534 6.58 -10.14 -11.71
N SER A 535 6.15 -8.87 -11.62
CA SER A 535 5.65 -8.04 -12.73
C SER A 535 6.53 -8.08 -13.99
N SER A 536 7.80 -7.73 -13.86
CA SER A 536 8.73 -7.67 -15.01
C SER A 536 8.98 -9.02 -15.68
N TRP A 537 8.84 -10.12 -14.93
CA TRP A 537 8.98 -11.46 -15.48
C TRP A 537 7.68 -11.90 -16.16
N ALA A 538 6.55 -11.64 -15.50
CA ALA A 538 5.20 -11.88 -16.01
C ALA A 538 4.98 -11.21 -17.38
N GLU A 539 5.29 -9.90 -17.50
CA GLU A 539 5.18 -9.16 -18.77
C GLU A 539 6.02 -9.78 -19.90
N ARG A 540 7.23 -10.23 -19.59
CA ARG A 540 8.12 -10.85 -20.59
C ARG A 540 7.66 -12.25 -20.99
N LEU A 541 7.10 -13.01 -20.04
CA LEU A 541 6.53 -14.32 -20.31
C LEU A 541 5.31 -14.16 -21.20
N GLU A 542 4.40 -13.24 -20.88
CA GLU A 542 3.20 -13.00 -21.69
C GLU A 542 3.57 -12.55 -23.11
N ALA A 543 4.52 -11.63 -23.26
CA ALA A 543 5.01 -11.21 -24.57
C ALA A 543 5.58 -12.36 -25.41
N GLU A 544 6.14 -13.38 -24.77
CA GLU A 544 6.61 -14.59 -25.45
C GLU A 544 5.47 -15.56 -25.78
N LEU A 545 4.48 -15.71 -24.90
CA LEU A 545 3.29 -16.55 -25.13
C LEU A 545 2.42 -16.01 -26.27
N GLN A 546 2.29 -14.68 -26.37
CA GLN A 546 1.54 -14.01 -27.44
C GLN A 546 2.33 -13.88 -28.76
N SER A 547 3.62 -14.25 -28.78
CA SER A 547 4.47 -14.09 -29.97
C SER A 547 4.01 -15.02 -31.11
N PRO A 548 3.66 -14.49 -32.30
CA PRO A 548 3.20 -15.31 -33.43
C PRO A 548 4.33 -16.10 -34.11
N ASP A 549 5.61 -15.76 -33.87
CA ASP A 549 6.76 -16.48 -34.42
C ASP A 549 7.38 -17.43 -33.38
N PRO A 550 7.21 -18.77 -33.52
CA PRO A 550 7.82 -19.74 -32.63
C PRO A 550 9.34 -19.89 -32.85
N ALA A 551 9.92 -19.28 -33.89
CA ALA A 551 11.35 -19.36 -34.14
C ALA A 551 12.15 -18.67 -33.03
N GLY A 552 12.99 -19.45 -32.33
CA GLY A 552 13.86 -18.95 -31.26
C GLY A 552 13.18 -18.79 -29.89
N SER A 553 11.90 -19.16 -29.75
CA SER A 553 11.18 -19.08 -28.46
C SER A 553 11.87 -19.88 -27.36
N GLY A 554 12.31 -21.12 -27.66
CA GLY A 554 13.04 -21.95 -26.71
C GLY A 554 14.33 -21.31 -26.19
N PHE A 555 15.00 -20.47 -26.99
CA PHE A 555 16.16 -19.72 -26.51
C PHE A 555 15.74 -18.53 -25.62
N ARG A 556 14.71 -17.78 -26.01
CA ARG A 556 14.19 -16.63 -25.25
C ARG A 556 13.61 -17.05 -23.90
N ILE A 557 12.80 -18.11 -23.88
CA ILE A 557 12.28 -18.74 -22.66
C ILE A 557 13.43 -19.21 -21.78
N LYS A 558 14.45 -19.86 -22.36
CA LYS A 558 15.63 -20.26 -21.58
C LYS A 558 16.34 -19.07 -20.93
N VAL A 559 16.54 -17.97 -21.67
CA VAL A 559 17.13 -16.74 -21.12
C VAL A 559 16.25 -16.14 -20.02
N LEU A 560 14.93 -16.25 -20.15
CA LEU A 560 13.96 -15.81 -19.15
C LEU A 560 14.02 -16.67 -17.88
N CYS A 561 14.16 -18.00 -18.00
CA CYS A 561 14.32 -18.91 -16.87
C CYS A 561 15.71 -18.85 -16.21
N ASP A 562 16.77 -18.56 -16.98
CA ASP A 562 18.13 -18.37 -16.46
C ASP A 562 18.27 -17.03 -15.71
N GLY A 563 17.35 -16.08 -15.94
CA GLY A 563 17.29 -14.79 -15.26
C GLY A 563 16.66 -14.86 -13.86
N SER A 564 16.89 -13.83 -13.04
CA SER A 564 16.16 -13.69 -11.77
C SER A 564 14.70 -13.33 -12.08
N MET A 565 13.78 -14.22 -11.71
CA MET A 565 12.34 -14.03 -11.93
C MET A 565 11.77 -13.04 -10.90
N ALA A 566 12.00 -13.29 -9.61
CA ALA A 566 11.43 -12.46 -8.56
C ALA A 566 12.38 -11.37 -8.07
N LEU A 567 11.88 -10.12 -8.11
CA LEU A 567 12.54 -9.00 -7.47
C LEU A 567 12.22 -9.01 -5.97
N ARG A 568 13.26 -9.12 -5.14
CA ARG A 568 13.14 -9.23 -3.67
C ARG A 568 13.78 -8.05 -2.95
N GLU A 569 13.03 -7.39 -2.08
CA GLU A 569 13.55 -6.34 -1.20
C GLU A 569 13.07 -6.51 0.24
N GLN A 570 14.00 -6.51 1.18
CA GLN A 570 13.68 -6.64 2.60
C GLN A 570 13.29 -5.28 3.18
N MET A 571 12.00 -5.10 3.48
CA MET A 571 11.44 -3.83 3.94
C MET A 571 11.70 -3.61 5.43
N ILE A 572 11.37 -4.60 6.27
CA ILE A 572 11.48 -4.50 7.73
C ILE A 572 12.33 -5.68 8.25
N GLN A 573 13.26 -5.39 9.17
CA GLN A 573 13.95 -6.41 9.97
C GLN A 573 13.92 -6.01 11.44
N VAL A 574 13.25 -6.81 12.26
CA VAL A 574 13.26 -6.68 13.71
C VAL A 574 14.46 -7.46 14.24
N THR A 575 15.49 -6.73 14.67
CA THR A 575 16.72 -7.33 15.23
C THR A 575 16.72 -7.34 16.77
N ASP A 576 15.91 -6.45 17.36
CA ASP A 576 15.79 -6.26 18.80
C ASP A 576 14.64 -7.12 19.34
N GLN A 577 14.86 -8.43 19.49
CA GLN A 577 13.99 -9.22 20.35
C GLN A 577 14.30 -8.83 21.80
N GLU A 578 13.54 -7.87 22.35
CA GLU A 578 13.56 -7.64 23.80
C GLU A 578 13.04 -8.93 24.47
N PRO A 579 13.83 -9.60 25.34
CA PRO A 579 13.34 -10.75 26.07
C PRO A 579 12.21 -10.28 26.99
N SER A 580 10.97 -10.66 26.67
CA SER A 580 9.82 -10.37 27.53
C SER A 580 10.04 -11.00 28.90
N ALA A 581 10.20 -10.16 29.93
CA ALA A 581 10.46 -10.60 31.29
C ALA A 581 9.24 -11.28 31.95
N MET A 582 8.07 -11.32 31.30
CA MET A 582 6.84 -11.85 31.90
C MET A 582 6.58 -13.32 31.62
N ILE A 583 7.06 -13.87 30.49
CA ILE A 583 7.00 -15.31 30.19
C ILE A 583 8.23 -15.66 29.30
N PRO A 584 9.23 -16.40 29.81
CA PRO A 584 10.45 -16.72 29.07
C PRO A 584 10.26 -17.55 27.79
N ASP A 585 9.07 -18.11 27.54
CA ASP A 585 8.87 -19.24 26.61
C ASP A 585 8.08 -18.92 25.32
N GLN A 586 7.72 -17.67 25.02
CA GLN A 586 7.03 -17.36 23.76
C GLN A 586 7.70 -16.23 22.98
N PRO A 587 8.45 -16.55 21.90
CA PRO A 587 8.93 -15.53 20.98
C PRO A 587 7.72 -14.80 20.36
N GLU A 588 7.75 -13.48 20.41
CA GLU A 588 6.69 -12.67 19.85
C GLU A 588 6.81 -12.67 18.31
N HIS A 589 5.85 -13.30 17.63
CA HIS A 589 5.78 -13.30 16.17
C HIS A 589 5.05 -12.06 15.68
N LEU A 590 5.62 -11.38 14.67
CA LEU A 590 4.94 -10.31 13.97
C LEU A 590 3.63 -10.81 13.32
N PRO A 591 2.52 -10.09 13.46
CA PRO A 591 1.31 -10.32 12.69
C PRO A 591 1.51 -9.87 11.25
N SER A 592 0.71 -10.45 10.33
CA SER A 592 0.66 -10.07 8.92
C SER A 592 0.60 -8.55 8.75
N CYS A 593 1.41 -8.05 7.81
CA CYS A 593 1.41 -6.65 7.46
C CYS A 593 0.09 -6.23 6.78
N LEU A 594 -0.20 -4.94 6.86
CA LEU A 594 -1.31 -4.29 6.19
C LEU A 594 -0.76 -3.28 5.20
N VAL A 595 -1.19 -3.38 3.95
CA VAL A 595 -0.80 -2.49 2.86
C VAL A 595 -1.97 -1.55 2.56
N LEU A 596 -1.67 -0.25 2.47
CA LEU A 596 -2.63 0.81 2.21
C LEU A 596 -2.08 1.74 1.12
N HIS A 597 -2.95 2.16 0.21
CA HIS A 597 -2.67 3.27 -0.67
C HIS A 597 -3.83 4.25 -0.57
N ASP A 598 -3.50 5.50 -0.28
CA ASP A 598 -4.45 6.61 -0.19
C ASP A 598 -3.71 7.90 -0.55
N TYR A 599 -4.40 8.90 -1.11
CA TYR A 599 -3.76 10.15 -1.52
C TYR A 599 -3.21 10.96 -0.34
N ASP A 600 -3.85 10.89 0.83
CA ASP A 600 -3.42 11.62 2.02
C ASP A 600 -2.32 10.86 2.77
N LEU A 601 -2.41 9.53 2.85
CA LEU A 601 -1.46 8.70 3.58
C LEU A 601 -0.24 8.27 2.74
N GLY A 602 -0.38 8.23 1.42
CA GLY A 602 0.57 7.63 0.50
C GLY A 602 0.48 6.10 0.47
N TYR A 603 1.49 5.47 -0.14
CA TYR A 603 1.66 4.02 -0.12
C TYR A 603 2.33 3.62 1.21
N LEU A 604 1.57 2.99 2.10
CA LEU A 604 1.93 2.74 3.50
C LEU A 604 1.83 1.25 3.84
N LEU A 605 2.93 0.68 4.32
CA LEU A 605 3.03 -0.66 4.88
C LEU A 605 3.04 -0.58 6.41
N LEU A 606 2.18 -1.34 7.10
CA LEU A 606 2.07 -1.35 8.56
C LEU A 606 2.15 -2.77 9.12
N THR A 607 2.89 -2.96 10.20
CA THR A 607 2.82 -4.15 11.08
C THR A 607 3.08 -3.71 12.51
N ASN A 608 2.60 -4.47 13.49
CA ASN A 608 2.71 -4.12 14.91
C ASN A 608 3.28 -5.26 15.74
N SER A 609 4.14 -4.93 16.69
CA SER A 609 4.42 -5.75 17.86
C SER A 609 3.68 -5.19 19.08
N SER A 610 3.66 -5.94 20.17
CA SER A 610 3.06 -5.64 21.47
C SER A 610 3.46 -4.27 22.01
N SER A 611 4.67 -3.83 21.66
CA SER A 611 5.26 -2.60 22.17
C SER A 611 5.54 -1.54 21.10
N ARG A 612 5.67 -1.92 19.82
CA ARG A 612 6.13 -1.03 18.75
C ARG A 612 5.30 -1.22 17.47
N ILE A 613 5.15 -0.13 16.72
CA ILE A 613 4.63 -0.19 15.35
C ILE A 613 5.80 -0.05 14.38
N HIS A 614 5.79 -0.88 13.34
CA HIS A 614 6.69 -0.75 12.20
C HIS A 614 5.84 -0.28 11.02
N ALA A 615 6.18 0.91 10.53
CA ALA A 615 5.47 1.54 9.43
C ALA A 615 6.49 1.97 8.38
N VAL A 616 6.23 1.72 7.11
CA VAL A 616 7.12 2.10 6.01
C VAL A 616 6.30 2.83 4.97
N ILE A 617 6.71 4.04 4.61
CA ILE A 617 6.13 4.77 3.48
C ILE A 617 6.95 4.43 2.25
N LEU A 618 6.28 3.96 1.23
CA LEU A 618 6.82 3.50 -0.03
C LEU A 618 6.50 4.53 -1.13
N ASP A 619 7.35 4.57 -2.16
CA ASP A 619 7.12 5.38 -3.35
C ASP A 619 6.04 4.75 -4.23
N SER A 620 5.12 5.57 -4.73
CA SER A 620 4.04 5.08 -5.60
C SER A 620 4.62 4.75 -6.98
N PRO A 621 4.30 3.58 -7.55
CA PRO A 621 4.81 3.17 -8.86
C PRO A 621 4.32 4.08 -10.02
N SER A 622 3.27 4.89 -9.82
CA SER A 622 2.61 5.69 -10.85
C SER A 622 3.39 6.91 -11.36
N TYR A 623 4.61 7.14 -10.89
CA TYR A 623 5.50 8.20 -11.38
C TYR A 623 6.70 7.67 -12.18
N ALA A 624 6.55 6.52 -12.83
CA ALA A 624 7.45 6.08 -13.90
C ALA A 624 7.02 6.68 -15.26
N ASP A 625 6.81 8.00 -15.31
CA ASP A 625 6.72 8.70 -16.59
C ASP A 625 8.07 8.56 -17.33
N PHE A 626 8.04 7.83 -18.45
CA PHE A 626 9.11 7.63 -19.45
C PHE A 626 10.30 6.73 -19.05
N SER A 627 10.06 5.43 -18.99
CA SER A 627 11.10 4.38 -19.12
C SER A 627 11.67 4.22 -20.55
N LEU A 628 11.79 5.29 -21.33
CA LEU A 628 12.58 5.28 -22.58
C LEU A 628 14.09 5.54 -22.35
N SER A 629 14.50 5.68 -21.09
CA SER A 629 15.89 6.05 -20.74
C SER A 629 16.78 4.86 -20.33
N ASN A 630 16.22 3.66 -20.16
CA ASN A 630 16.96 2.50 -19.65
C ASN A 630 17.39 1.49 -20.73
N GLU A 631 17.06 1.72 -22.00
CA GLU A 631 17.51 0.91 -23.14
C GLU A 631 18.71 1.51 -23.90
N LEU A 632 19.63 2.16 -23.19
CA LEU A 632 20.97 2.39 -23.73
C LEU A 632 21.96 1.53 -22.95
N SER A 633 22.37 0.46 -23.63
CA SER A 633 23.45 -0.48 -23.34
C SER A 633 24.58 0.04 -22.42
N PRO A 634 25.20 -0.83 -21.60
CA PRO A 634 26.39 -0.51 -20.82
C PRO A 634 27.60 -0.38 -21.74
N PHE A 635 27.85 0.82 -22.24
CA PHE A 635 29.19 1.18 -22.70
C PHE A 635 30.04 1.51 -21.49
N GLU A 636 31.21 0.89 -21.40
CA GLU A 636 32.24 1.07 -20.39
C GLU A 636 32.39 2.55 -19.99
N ALA A 637 31.75 2.93 -18.89
CA ALA A 637 31.93 4.23 -18.28
C ALA A 637 33.14 4.14 -17.35
N ASP A 638 34.20 4.83 -17.73
CA ASP A 638 35.35 5.12 -16.90
C ASP A 638 34.94 5.50 -15.47
N SER A 639 35.64 4.89 -14.52
CA SER A 639 35.46 4.97 -13.08
C SER A 639 35.66 6.38 -12.50
N ALA A 640 34.70 7.29 -12.67
CA ALA A 640 34.73 8.61 -12.01
C ALA A 640 33.37 9.25 -11.68
N HIS A 641 32.24 8.64 -12.00
CA HIS A 641 30.93 9.15 -11.59
C HIS A 641 30.37 8.33 -10.43
N GLN A 642 30.69 8.77 -9.21
CA GLN A 642 29.95 8.32 -8.02
C GLN A 642 28.46 8.63 -8.24
N PRO A 643 27.55 7.64 -8.14
CA PRO A 643 26.13 7.92 -8.09
C PRO A 643 25.87 8.89 -6.93
N ALA A 644 25.00 9.87 -7.14
CA ALA A 644 24.60 10.83 -6.11
C ALA A 644 24.37 10.07 -4.79
N LEU A 645 25.12 10.44 -3.75
CA LEU A 645 25.02 9.85 -2.42
C LEU A 645 23.64 10.19 -1.86
N ILE A 646 22.62 9.41 -2.24
CA ILE A 646 21.36 9.36 -1.51
C ILE A 646 21.76 8.81 -0.15
N ALA A 647 21.76 9.68 0.87
CA ALA A 647 22.04 9.27 2.24
C ALA A 647 21.16 8.06 2.57
N PRO A 648 21.72 6.96 3.13
CA PRO A 648 20.93 5.79 3.48
C PRO A 648 19.81 6.22 4.43
N ARG A 649 18.55 6.09 3.99
CA ARG A 649 17.37 6.44 4.78
C ARG A 649 17.25 5.42 5.91
N ARG A 650 17.42 5.86 7.15
CA ARG A 650 17.46 4.99 8.33
C ARG A 650 16.11 4.95 9.01
N SER A 651 15.84 3.86 9.72
CA SER A 651 14.75 3.81 10.68
C SER A 651 14.93 4.85 11.78
N ALA A 652 13.86 5.61 12.05
CA ALA A 652 13.81 6.51 13.18
C ALA A 652 14.06 5.72 14.47
N TYR A 653 14.91 6.26 15.37
CA TYR A 653 15.18 5.60 16.64
C TYR A 653 13.92 5.60 17.51
N GLN A 654 13.44 4.41 17.87
CA GLN A 654 12.36 4.25 18.83
C GLN A 654 12.94 3.86 20.20
N PRO A 655 12.59 4.57 21.28
CA PRO A 655 13.06 4.22 22.61
C PRO A 655 12.53 2.83 23.05
N PRO A 656 13.34 2.06 23.81
CA PRO A 656 12.94 0.77 24.35
C PRO A 656 11.61 0.78 25.11
N SER A 657 10.88 -0.33 25.04
CA SER A 657 9.52 -0.43 25.59
C SER A 657 9.50 -0.25 27.11
N ILE A 658 10.56 -0.72 27.78
CA ILE A 658 10.73 -0.66 29.24
C ILE A 658 10.74 0.75 29.82
N LEU A 659 11.11 1.76 29.03
CA LEU A 659 11.08 3.16 29.49
C LEU A 659 9.64 3.67 29.68
N TYR A 660 8.67 2.99 29.08
CA TYR A 660 7.25 3.34 29.12
C TYR A 660 6.38 2.25 29.75
N SER A 661 6.95 1.08 30.06
CA SER A 661 6.23 0.04 30.79
C SER A 661 5.91 0.56 32.20
N LEU A 662 4.73 0.21 32.71
CA LEU A 662 4.42 0.48 34.11
C LEU A 662 5.40 -0.25 35.02
N PRO A 663 5.78 0.37 36.15
CA PRO A 663 6.70 -0.26 37.08
C PRO A 663 6.08 -1.58 37.57
N PRO A 664 6.82 -2.71 37.53
CA PRO A 664 6.27 -4.03 37.85
C PRO A 664 5.80 -4.15 39.32
N LEU A 665 6.25 -3.24 40.19
CA LEU A 665 5.74 -3.12 41.55
C LEU A 665 4.30 -2.61 41.65
N ALA A 666 3.77 -1.98 40.59
CA ALA A 666 2.39 -1.49 40.58
C ALA A 666 1.37 -2.64 40.66
N SER A 667 1.62 -3.78 40.00
CA SER A 667 0.76 -4.98 40.07
C SER A 667 1.25 -6.03 41.07
N PHE A 668 2.43 -5.85 41.67
CA PHE A 668 3.08 -6.85 42.53
C PHE A 668 2.21 -7.34 43.69
N ILE A 669 1.48 -6.43 44.35
CA ILE A 669 0.60 -6.77 45.49
C ILE A 669 -0.58 -7.64 45.01
N GLU A 670 -1.02 -7.47 43.77
CA GLU A 670 -2.14 -8.22 43.23
C GLU A 670 -1.72 -9.62 42.78
N ASP A 671 -0.54 -9.72 42.15
CA ASP A 671 -0.06 -10.96 41.52
C ASP A 671 0.65 -11.90 42.50
N ASN A 672 1.46 -11.36 43.42
CA ASN A 672 2.36 -12.15 44.27
C ASN A 672 1.88 -12.27 45.73
N VAL A 673 0.89 -11.50 46.16
CA VAL A 673 0.35 -11.56 47.53
C VAL A 673 -1.03 -12.20 47.53
N ALA A 674 -1.12 -13.38 48.16
CA ALA A 674 -2.37 -14.11 48.34
C ALA A 674 -3.43 -13.22 49.04
N HIS A 675 -4.69 -13.33 48.61
CA HIS A 675 -5.79 -12.47 49.08
C HIS A 675 -5.93 -12.42 50.61
N GLY A 676 -5.64 -13.52 51.29
CA GLY A 676 -5.63 -13.62 52.76
C GLY A 676 -4.51 -12.84 53.45
N HIS A 677 -3.43 -12.45 52.76
CA HIS A 677 -2.27 -11.73 53.33
C HIS A 677 -2.22 -10.26 52.90
N ARG A 678 -3.24 -9.76 52.18
CA ARG A 678 -3.30 -8.35 51.77
C ARG A 678 -3.69 -7.41 52.92
N HIS A 679 -4.43 -7.90 53.91
CA HIS A 679 -4.82 -7.10 55.08
C HIS A 679 -3.64 -6.92 56.05
N THR A 680 -2.76 -7.91 56.16
CA THR A 680 -1.54 -7.87 57.00
C THR A 680 -0.50 -6.87 56.50
N LEU A 681 -0.56 -6.45 55.23
CA LEU A 681 0.29 -5.38 54.68
C LEU A 681 -0.08 -3.98 55.21
N LYS A 682 -1.28 -3.82 55.79
CA LYS A 682 -1.73 -2.55 56.40
C LYS A 682 -1.36 -2.46 57.89
N GLU A 683 -0.93 -3.57 58.49
CA GLU A 683 -0.48 -3.64 59.88
C GLU A 683 0.99 -3.21 60.01
N PRO A 684 1.43 -2.74 61.20
CA PRO A 684 2.85 -2.41 61.41
C PRO A 684 3.73 -3.64 61.14
N VAL A 685 4.74 -3.45 60.28
CA VAL A 685 5.63 -4.51 59.78
C VAL A 685 6.22 -5.31 60.94
N ARG A 686 5.77 -6.56 61.09
CA ARG A 686 6.39 -7.54 61.99
C ARG A 686 7.37 -8.37 61.18
N LEU A 687 8.58 -8.56 61.70
CA LEU A 687 9.61 -9.40 61.09
C LEU A 687 9.19 -10.88 61.19
N SER A 688 8.32 -11.32 60.28
CA SER A 688 7.94 -12.72 60.09
C SER A 688 8.62 -13.29 58.83
N PRO A 689 8.85 -14.61 58.76
CA PRO A 689 9.37 -15.26 57.56
C PRO A 689 8.55 -14.95 56.29
N SER A 690 7.21 -14.91 56.41
CA SER A 690 6.31 -14.58 55.30
C SER A 690 6.47 -13.15 54.79
N THR A 691 6.74 -12.18 55.67
CA THR A 691 6.98 -10.78 55.27
C THR A 691 8.33 -10.64 54.55
N LEU A 692 9.34 -11.39 55.01
CA LEU A 692 10.65 -11.45 54.35
C LEU A 692 10.54 -12.07 52.95
N ASP A 693 9.74 -13.13 52.78
CA ASP A 693 9.51 -13.76 51.47
C ASP A 693 8.86 -12.79 50.47
N VAL A 694 7.88 -11.99 50.91
CA VAL A 694 7.26 -10.96 50.05
C VAL A 694 8.28 -9.88 49.66
N ILE A 695 9.11 -9.42 50.61
CA ILE A 695 10.14 -8.41 50.35
C ILE A 695 11.23 -8.95 49.41
N THR A 696 11.64 -10.21 49.56
CA THR A 696 12.64 -10.83 48.68
C THR A 696 12.10 -11.08 47.28
N ALA A 697 10.83 -11.46 47.13
CA ALA A 697 10.16 -11.55 45.83
C ALA A 697 10.07 -10.16 45.15
N ALA A 698 9.69 -9.11 45.90
CA ALA A 698 9.68 -7.74 45.40
C ALA A 698 11.07 -7.28 44.95
N HIS A 699 12.11 -7.59 45.74
CA HIS A 699 13.50 -7.27 45.41
C HIS A 699 13.98 -8.02 44.16
N ARG A 700 13.62 -9.29 43.96
CA ARG A 700 13.98 -10.05 42.74
C ARG A 700 13.39 -9.41 41.49
N ILE A 701 12.11 -9.05 41.53
CA ILE A 701 11.42 -8.41 40.40
C ILE A 701 11.99 -7.01 40.15
N LEU A 702 12.20 -6.22 41.21
CA LEU A 702 12.78 -4.89 41.09
C LEU A 702 14.20 -4.95 40.54
N SER A 703 15.04 -5.86 41.03
CA SER A 703 16.43 -6.04 40.57
C SER A 703 16.49 -6.40 39.08
N ALA A 704 15.65 -7.34 38.63
CA ALA A 704 15.56 -7.70 37.22
C ALA A 704 15.10 -6.52 36.35
N HIS A 705 14.09 -5.77 36.80
CA HIS A 705 13.59 -4.59 36.09
C HIS A 705 14.61 -3.46 36.05
N THR A 706 15.28 -3.15 37.17
CA THR A 706 16.33 -2.12 37.20
C THR A 706 17.50 -2.50 36.31
N HIS A 707 17.89 -3.77 36.27
CA HIS A 707 18.95 -4.22 35.37
C HIS A 707 18.57 -4.05 33.89
N SER A 708 17.34 -4.41 33.52
CA SER A 708 16.84 -4.20 32.16
C SER A 708 16.72 -2.71 31.81
N LEU A 709 16.28 -1.88 32.76
CA LEU A 709 16.19 -0.43 32.61
C LEU A 709 17.58 0.22 32.45
N GLU A 710 18.57 -0.22 33.24
CA GLU A 710 19.96 0.22 33.12
C GLU A 710 20.52 -0.12 31.73
N ARG A 711 20.23 -1.33 31.22
CA ARG A 711 20.63 -1.74 29.88
C ARG A 711 19.99 -0.85 28.81
N ALA A 712 18.67 -0.65 28.88
CA ALA A 712 17.94 0.21 27.96
C ALA A 712 18.42 1.68 28.01
N ALA A 713 18.70 2.21 29.20
CA ALA A 713 19.27 3.55 29.38
C ALA A 713 20.67 3.63 28.77
N SER A 714 21.52 2.62 28.99
CA SER A 714 22.87 2.58 28.41
C SER A 714 22.86 2.53 26.89
N ASP A 715 21.92 1.78 26.29
CA ASP A 715 21.76 1.70 24.84
C ASP A 715 21.21 3.02 24.27
N LEU A 716 20.30 3.69 25.00
CA LEU A 716 19.85 5.05 24.66
C LEU A 716 21.03 6.04 24.67
N PHE A 717 21.86 6.04 25.72
CA PHE A 717 23.03 6.93 25.79
C PHE A 717 24.01 6.67 24.64
N ARG A 718 24.35 5.40 24.37
CA ARG A 718 25.20 5.01 23.23
C ARG A 718 24.61 5.49 21.90
N ARG A 719 23.28 5.38 21.74
CA ARG A 719 22.61 5.82 20.51
C ARG A 719 22.60 7.35 20.40
N CYS A 720 22.37 8.09 21.47
CA CYS A 720 22.47 9.54 21.49
C CYS A 720 23.88 10.01 21.11
N GLU A 721 24.93 9.34 21.60
CA GLU A 721 26.31 9.64 21.20
C GLU A 721 26.54 9.38 19.71
N ARG A 722 26.02 8.26 19.19
CA ARG A 722 26.07 7.93 17.75
C ARG A 722 25.28 8.93 16.89
N LEU A 723 24.10 9.36 17.33
CA LEU A 723 23.30 10.36 16.61
C LEU A 723 24.02 11.71 16.59
N ARG A 724 24.71 12.07 17.68
CA ARG A 724 25.52 13.29 17.72
C ARG A 724 26.73 13.21 16.81
N SER A 725 27.41 12.07 16.71
CA SER A 725 28.51 11.90 15.75
C SER A 725 28.00 11.95 14.32
N GLU A 726 26.90 11.26 14.04
CA GLU A 726 26.29 11.25 12.71
C GLU A 726 25.75 12.62 12.28
N MET A 727 25.12 13.38 13.18
CA MET A 727 24.69 14.75 12.89
C MET A 727 25.89 15.64 12.54
N ARG A 728 27.05 15.41 13.16
CA ARG A 728 28.29 16.11 12.80
C ARG A 728 28.76 15.70 11.40
N ASP A 729 28.65 14.42 11.05
CA ASP A 729 28.98 13.92 9.71
C ASP A 729 28.00 14.44 8.63
N GLN A 730 26.71 14.54 8.95
CA GLN A 730 25.72 15.14 8.05
C GLN A 730 25.98 16.64 7.86
N LEU A 731 26.35 17.35 8.93
CA LEU A 731 26.74 18.75 8.84
C LEU A 731 28.01 18.95 8.01
N SER A 732 28.98 18.02 8.09
CA SER A 732 30.17 18.09 7.24
C SER A 732 29.84 17.78 5.78
N GLN A 733 28.98 16.81 5.49
CA GLN A 733 28.48 16.55 4.14
C GLN A 733 27.69 17.74 3.58
N LEU A 734 26.84 18.37 4.38
CA LEU A 734 26.11 19.58 3.97
C LEU A 734 27.06 20.75 3.72
N ALA A 735 28.10 20.91 4.54
CA ALA A 735 29.13 21.90 4.30
C ALA A 735 29.88 21.61 2.99
N GLU A 736 30.22 20.35 2.72
CA GLU A 736 30.85 19.94 1.46
C GLU A 736 29.93 20.16 0.26
N VAL A 737 28.64 19.84 0.37
CA VAL A 737 27.66 20.10 -0.70
C VAL A 737 27.50 21.60 -0.90
N ALA A 738 27.44 22.40 0.17
CA ALA A 738 27.39 23.86 0.07
C ALA A 738 28.66 24.40 -0.60
N GLU A 739 29.84 23.88 -0.25
CA GLU A 739 31.10 24.21 -0.94
C GLU A 739 31.08 23.77 -2.39
N ARG A 740 30.55 22.59 -2.73
CA ARG A 740 30.40 22.13 -4.13
C ARG A 740 29.44 23.02 -4.90
N VAL A 741 28.31 23.43 -4.32
CA VAL A 741 27.36 24.35 -4.93
C VAL A 741 28.02 25.72 -5.15
N ASN A 742 28.75 26.22 -4.16
CA ASN A 742 29.53 27.45 -4.30
C ASN A 742 30.62 27.30 -5.37
N ASN A 743 31.31 26.16 -5.45
CA ASN A 743 32.33 25.88 -6.47
C ASN A 743 31.73 25.69 -7.88
N ILE A 744 30.49 25.20 -7.99
CA ILE A 744 29.76 25.15 -9.27
C ILE A 744 29.35 26.57 -9.69
N SER A 745 28.94 27.40 -8.74
CA SER A 745 28.68 28.83 -8.94
C SER A 745 29.97 29.58 -9.34
N ASP A 746 31.11 29.28 -8.70
CA ASP A 746 32.38 29.98 -8.88
C ASP A 746 33.29 29.37 -9.97
N GLY A 747 32.94 28.20 -10.53
CA GLY A 747 33.53 27.64 -11.74
C GLY A 747 34.96 27.09 -11.60
N VAL A 748 35.09 25.79 -11.84
CA VAL A 748 36.36 25.07 -12.07
C VAL A 748 37.15 25.72 -13.22
N GLY A 749 38.27 26.35 -12.85
CA GLY A 749 39.22 26.97 -13.77
C GLY A 749 40.63 27.11 -13.21
N GLN A 750 41.10 26.19 -12.36
CA GLN A 750 42.54 26.10 -12.08
C GLN A 750 43.26 25.31 -13.17
N ALA A 751 43.54 25.99 -14.29
CA ALA A 751 44.75 25.74 -15.03
C ALA A 751 45.77 26.80 -14.60
N GLN A 752 46.81 26.34 -13.89
CA GLN A 752 48.04 27.05 -13.53
C GLN A 752 48.35 28.33 -14.34
N GLY A 753 48.38 29.49 -13.66
CA GLY A 753 49.06 30.67 -14.19
C GLY A 753 48.59 32.00 -13.64
N GLN A 754 49.41 32.59 -12.76
CA GLN A 754 49.47 34.01 -12.37
C GLN A 754 48.39 34.59 -11.46
N LYS A 755 48.89 35.03 -10.29
CA LYS A 755 48.23 35.92 -9.32
C LYS A 755 47.71 37.19 -10.00
N GLY A 756 46.41 37.41 -9.90
CA GLY A 756 45.74 38.71 -10.02
C GLY A 756 44.48 38.65 -9.16
N GLU A 757 44.37 39.53 -8.18
CA GLU A 757 43.14 39.74 -7.40
C GLU A 757 42.02 40.24 -8.34
N GLU A 758 40.76 39.91 -8.01
CA GLU A 758 39.51 40.18 -8.75
C GLU A 758 39.02 39.04 -9.67
N ALA A 759 38.41 38.01 -9.10
CA ALA A 759 37.59 37.04 -9.83
C ALA A 759 36.41 36.57 -8.95
N GLN A 760 35.31 37.33 -8.96
CA GLN A 760 34.04 36.96 -8.30
C GLN A 760 32.81 37.01 -9.24
N GLU A 761 32.96 37.30 -10.52
CA GLU A 761 31.82 37.46 -11.46
C GLU A 761 31.97 36.65 -12.78
N GLY A 762 32.82 35.63 -12.78
CA GLY A 762 33.28 35.00 -14.02
C GLY A 762 32.26 34.13 -14.76
N ASN A 763 31.33 33.45 -14.09
CA ASN A 763 30.58 32.35 -14.73
C ASN A 763 29.17 32.73 -15.21
N GLU A 764 28.45 33.59 -14.50
CA GLU A 764 27.16 34.11 -15.00
C GLU A 764 27.39 34.93 -16.28
N GLN A 765 28.47 35.72 -16.31
CA GLN A 765 28.86 36.48 -17.50
C GLN A 765 29.32 35.58 -18.66
N THR A 766 30.01 34.45 -18.41
CA THR A 766 30.42 33.54 -19.51
C THR A 766 29.26 32.72 -20.05
N LEU A 767 28.34 32.25 -19.20
CA LEU A 767 27.11 31.57 -19.63
C LEU A 767 26.21 32.53 -20.41
N ASN A 768 25.99 33.74 -19.90
CA ASN A 768 25.23 34.78 -20.59
C ASN A 768 25.90 35.18 -21.92
N SER A 769 27.23 35.26 -21.96
CA SER A 769 27.99 35.52 -23.19
C SER A 769 27.85 34.39 -24.21
N ARG A 770 27.91 33.12 -23.77
CA ARG A 770 27.66 31.96 -24.63
C ARG A 770 26.23 31.93 -25.15
N MET A 771 25.25 32.25 -24.32
CA MET A 771 23.85 32.32 -24.70
C MET A 771 23.61 33.43 -25.74
N SER A 772 24.13 34.64 -25.50
CA SER A 772 24.09 35.75 -26.46
C SER A 772 24.81 35.42 -27.78
N ALA A 773 25.95 34.72 -27.71
CA ALA A 773 26.66 34.24 -28.90
C ALA A 773 25.82 33.22 -29.69
N ALA A 774 25.11 32.31 -29.01
CA ALA A 774 24.21 31.36 -29.65
C ALA A 774 23.01 32.06 -30.32
N GLU A 775 22.37 33.02 -29.64
CA GLU A 775 21.28 33.83 -30.19
C GLU A 775 21.73 34.61 -31.45
N SER A 776 22.90 35.25 -31.39
CA SER A 776 23.45 35.98 -32.53
C SER A 776 23.73 35.05 -33.73
N ARG A 777 24.17 33.81 -33.46
CA ARG A 777 24.42 32.79 -34.49
C ARG A 777 23.11 32.31 -35.10
N GLN A 778 22.07 32.11 -34.30
CA GLN A 778 20.74 31.74 -34.77
C GLN A 778 20.16 32.82 -35.68
N LYS A 779 20.22 34.09 -35.28
CA LYS A 779 19.77 35.23 -36.10
C LYS A 779 20.48 35.25 -37.46
N ARG A 780 21.80 35.08 -37.47
CA ARG A 780 22.61 35.03 -38.70
C ARG A 780 22.25 33.84 -39.61
N LEU A 781 21.91 32.69 -39.03
CA LEU A 781 21.46 31.52 -39.78
C LEU A 781 20.08 31.73 -40.40
N VAL A 782 19.15 32.32 -39.68
CA VAL A 782 17.81 32.67 -40.17
C VAL A 782 17.91 33.67 -41.34
N ASP A 783 18.75 34.71 -41.22
CA ASP A 783 18.98 35.67 -42.31
C ASP A 783 19.58 34.99 -43.54
N ARG A 784 20.50 34.04 -43.35
CA ARG A 784 21.08 33.27 -44.45
C ARG A 784 20.03 32.36 -45.11
N TYR A 785 19.19 31.70 -44.33
CA TYR A 785 18.08 30.90 -44.82
C TYR A 785 17.10 31.74 -45.65
N ASN A 786 16.69 32.91 -45.15
CA ASN A 786 15.81 33.83 -45.86
C ASN A 786 16.43 34.33 -47.18
N ASN A 787 17.73 34.63 -47.18
CA ASN A 787 18.46 35.01 -48.40
C ASN A 787 18.53 33.88 -49.43
N ILE A 788 18.73 32.63 -48.99
CA ILE A 788 18.73 31.46 -49.89
C ILE A 788 17.32 31.20 -50.43
N ARG A 789 16.30 31.25 -49.57
CA ARG A 789 14.89 31.13 -49.95
C ARG A 789 14.52 32.18 -51.00
N ASN A 790 14.92 33.44 -50.81
CA ASN A 790 14.67 34.51 -51.78
C ASN A 790 15.41 34.30 -53.11
N LYS A 791 16.63 33.76 -53.08
CA LYS A 791 17.38 33.42 -54.31
C LYS A 791 16.75 32.24 -55.07
N ILE A 792 16.25 31.23 -54.35
CA ILE A 792 15.55 30.07 -54.93
C ILE A 792 14.20 30.52 -55.50
N ALA A 793 13.45 31.36 -54.78
CA ALA A 793 12.20 31.93 -55.26
C ALA A 793 12.37 32.76 -56.55
N LYS A 794 13.50 33.49 -56.69
CA LYS A 794 13.84 34.24 -57.91
C LYS A 794 14.35 33.36 -59.07
N ALA A 795 14.83 32.14 -58.79
CA ALA A 795 15.36 31.21 -59.78
C ALA A 795 14.31 30.22 -60.32
N GLY A 796 13.21 30.01 -59.59
CA GLY A 796 12.12 29.13 -60.00
C GLY A 796 11.07 29.85 -60.85
N GLY A 797 11.07 29.60 -62.17
CA GLY A 797 10.09 30.15 -63.12
C GLY A 797 8.67 29.55 -63.05
N ARG A 798 8.18 29.18 -61.86
CA ARG A 798 6.81 28.66 -61.68
C ARG A 798 5.84 29.84 -61.47
N PRO A 799 4.69 29.89 -62.18
CA PRO A 799 3.70 30.95 -61.93
C PRO A 799 3.16 30.86 -60.49
N MET A 800 3.01 32.02 -59.85
CA MET A 800 2.61 32.15 -58.44
C MET A 800 1.29 31.43 -58.14
N SER A 801 1.28 30.65 -57.06
CA SER A 801 0.11 29.94 -56.55
C SER A 801 -0.97 30.90 -56.04
N GLU A 802 -2.24 30.50 -56.04
CA GLU A 802 -3.34 31.34 -55.51
C GLU A 802 -3.13 31.70 -54.04
N LYS A 803 -2.55 30.79 -53.24
CA LYS A 803 -2.15 31.07 -51.86
C LYS A 803 -1.01 32.09 -51.76
N GLU A 804 -0.07 32.07 -52.70
CA GLU A 804 1.02 33.05 -52.76
C GLU A 804 0.50 34.42 -53.20
N LYS A 805 -0.46 34.48 -54.14
CA LYS A 805 -1.14 35.73 -54.51
C LYS A 805 -1.94 36.30 -53.35
N GLY A 806 -2.59 35.44 -52.55
CA GLY A 806 -3.27 35.83 -51.32
C GLY A 806 -2.29 36.41 -50.29
N TRP A 807 -1.16 35.73 -50.07
CA TRP A 807 -0.11 36.20 -49.16
C TRP A 807 0.55 37.49 -49.62
N VAL A 808 0.84 37.65 -50.92
CA VAL A 808 1.34 38.93 -51.47
C VAL A 808 0.32 40.04 -51.27
N GLY A 809 -0.98 39.76 -51.48
CA GLY A 809 -2.04 40.73 -51.21
C GLY A 809 -2.15 41.12 -49.73
N GLU A 810 -1.88 40.20 -48.80
CA GLU A 810 -1.84 40.49 -47.37
C GLU A 810 -0.58 41.28 -46.99
N VAL A 811 0.59 40.92 -47.55
CA VAL A 811 1.84 41.66 -47.37
C VAL A 811 1.75 43.07 -47.95
N ASP A 812 1.11 43.26 -49.10
CA ASP A 812 0.85 44.58 -49.70
C ASP A 812 -0.11 45.42 -48.85
N ARG A 813 -1.13 44.78 -48.24
CA ARG A 813 -1.98 45.48 -47.26
C ARG A 813 -1.17 45.90 -46.04
N LEU A 814 -0.34 45.01 -45.50
CA LEU A 814 0.51 45.30 -44.34
C LEU A 814 1.59 46.35 -44.65
N SER A 815 2.14 46.37 -45.88
CA SER A 815 3.14 47.36 -46.28
C SER A 815 2.53 48.75 -46.42
N VAL A 816 1.28 48.88 -46.88
CA VAL A 816 0.53 50.14 -46.88
C VAL A 816 0.32 50.67 -45.45
N PHE A 817 0.08 49.78 -44.48
CA PHE A 817 0.00 50.18 -43.07
C PHE A 817 1.35 50.55 -42.45
N LEU A 818 2.44 49.92 -42.91
CA LEU A 818 3.80 50.16 -42.40
C LEU A 818 4.51 51.34 -43.08
N GLY A 819 4.00 51.80 -44.22
CA GLY A 819 4.52 52.93 -44.99
C GLY A 819 5.85 52.60 -45.67
N ASP A 820 5.80 51.92 -46.82
CA ASP A 820 6.99 51.75 -47.66
C ASP A 820 7.22 53.01 -48.51
N ALA A 821 8.44 53.54 -48.48
CA ALA A 821 8.76 54.91 -48.89
C ALA A 821 8.85 55.13 -50.42
N ASP A 822 8.62 54.12 -51.25
CA ASP A 822 8.94 54.15 -52.69
C ASP A 822 7.75 54.05 -53.66
N ALA A 823 6.50 54.14 -53.20
CA ALA A 823 5.33 54.14 -54.08
C ALA A 823 4.63 55.51 -54.11
N LYS A 824 4.65 56.17 -55.27
CA LYS A 824 3.81 57.35 -55.59
C LYS A 824 2.33 56.92 -55.61
N ALA A 825 1.65 56.97 -54.47
CA ALA A 825 0.21 56.81 -54.33
C ALA A 825 -0.33 57.75 -53.24
N ASP A 826 -1.59 58.14 -53.38
CA ASP A 826 -2.21 59.34 -52.82
C ASP A 826 -2.08 59.56 -51.29
N GLU A 827 -1.99 60.84 -50.94
CA GLU A 827 -1.41 61.40 -49.70
C GLU A 827 -2.27 61.32 -48.41
N GLU A 828 -3.40 60.61 -48.38
CA GLU A 828 -4.36 60.79 -47.26
C GLU A 828 -4.52 59.63 -46.27
N THR A 829 -3.99 58.42 -46.49
CA THR A 829 -4.14 57.30 -45.52
C THR A 829 -2.93 56.37 -45.35
N ALA A 830 -1.76 56.71 -45.88
CA ALA A 830 -0.54 55.89 -45.74
C ALA A 830 0.41 56.47 -44.67
N GLY A 831 0.68 55.73 -43.59
CA GLY A 831 1.77 56.05 -42.64
C GLY A 831 1.41 56.35 -41.18
N ASP A 832 0.17 56.12 -40.74
CA ASP A 832 -0.26 56.47 -39.38
C ASP A 832 0.55 55.74 -38.28
N LEU A 833 0.94 54.48 -38.50
CA LEU A 833 1.73 53.71 -37.52
C LEU A 833 3.20 54.15 -37.46
N ALA A 834 3.81 54.48 -38.61
CA ALA A 834 5.18 54.99 -38.67
C ALA A 834 5.27 56.39 -38.05
N HIS A 835 4.27 57.24 -38.29
CA HIS A 835 4.15 58.54 -37.63
C HIS A 835 3.96 58.38 -36.11
N ARG A 836 3.10 57.45 -35.66
CA ARG A 836 2.95 57.13 -34.23
C ARG A 836 4.26 56.63 -33.59
N LEU A 837 5.03 55.78 -34.28
CA LEU A 837 6.35 55.34 -33.80
C LEU A 837 7.32 56.52 -33.63
N GLN A 838 7.37 57.43 -34.60
CA GLN A 838 8.23 58.62 -34.52
C GLN A 838 7.79 59.58 -33.40
N THR A 839 6.48 59.77 -33.20
CA THR A 839 5.95 60.54 -32.05
C THR A 839 6.30 59.88 -30.71
N ALA A 840 6.19 58.54 -30.61
CA ALA A 840 6.58 57.81 -29.41
C ALA A 840 8.09 57.89 -29.12
N GLN A 841 8.94 57.82 -30.16
CA GLN A 841 10.39 57.97 -30.01
C GLN A 841 10.78 59.39 -29.58
N SER A 842 10.13 60.43 -30.13
CA SER A 842 10.39 61.81 -29.70
C SER A 842 9.90 62.08 -28.28
N LEU A 843 8.73 61.54 -27.89
CA LEU A 843 8.25 61.59 -26.51
C LEU A 843 9.17 60.84 -25.54
N ALA A 844 9.64 59.64 -25.89
CA ALA A 844 10.58 58.89 -25.06
C ALA A 844 11.91 59.64 -24.86
N LYS A 845 12.42 60.27 -25.92
CA LYS A 845 13.62 61.13 -25.82
C LYS A 845 13.37 62.37 -24.95
N SER A 846 12.20 62.99 -25.08
CA SER A 846 11.82 64.13 -24.24
C SER A 846 11.73 63.74 -22.76
N LEU A 847 11.06 62.62 -22.45
CA LEU A 847 10.91 62.13 -21.08
C LEU A 847 12.25 61.73 -20.46
N LEU A 848 13.14 61.09 -21.23
CA LEU A 848 14.48 60.77 -20.75
C LEU A 848 15.29 62.04 -20.43
N ALA A 849 15.17 63.09 -21.25
CA ALA A 849 15.83 64.38 -21.00
C ALA A 849 15.22 65.12 -19.80
N GLU A 850 13.92 64.95 -19.56
CA GLU A 850 13.23 65.55 -18.41
C GLU A 850 13.58 64.80 -17.11
N VAL A 851 13.65 63.47 -17.13
CA VAL A 851 14.10 62.64 -16.00
C VAL A 851 15.56 62.93 -15.65
N SER A 852 16.44 63.11 -16.65
CA SER A 852 17.84 63.48 -16.38
C SER A 852 17.94 64.87 -15.74
N ARG A 853 17.16 65.85 -16.20
CA ARG A 853 17.12 67.19 -15.59
C ARG A 853 16.60 67.17 -14.15
N VAL A 854 15.54 66.40 -13.87
CA VAL A 854 14.99 66.25 -12.50
C VAL A 854 15.98 65.54 -11.57
N SER A 855 16.75 64.57 -12.09
CA SER A 855 17.81 63.89 -11.33
C SER A 855 18.97 64.84 -11.02
N GLU A 856 19.38 65.68 -11.97
CA GLU A 856 20.42 66.69 -11.78
C GLU A 856 20.00 67.81 -10.82
N GLU A 857 18.77 68.31 -10.90
CA GLU A 857 18.22 69.31 -9.96
C GLU A 857 18.15 68.77 -8.52
N LYS A 858 17.79 67.49 -8.34
CA LYS A 858 17.83 66.84 -7.03
C LYS A 858 19.25 66.75 -6.47
N ASN A 859 20.23 66.45 -7.30
CA ASN A 859 21.63 66.30 -6.87
C ASN A 859 22.34 67.64 -6.62
N ALA A 860 21.94 68.73 -7.30
CA ALA A 860 22.51 70.07 -7.12
C ALA A 860 22.13 70.74 -5.78
N THR A 861 20.99 70.36 -5.17
CA THR A 861 20.54 70.90 -3.87
C THR A 861 21.23 70.31 -2.63
N THR A 862 22.20 69.40 -2.80
CA THR A 862 22.80 68.62 -1.70
C THR A 862 24.31 68.86 -1.45
N SER A 863 24.87 69.99 -1.86
CA SER A 863 26.29 70.32 -1.62
C SER A 863 26.52 71.46 -0.61
N HIS A 864 26.27 71.19 0.69
CA HIS A 864 26.96 71.91 1.77
C HIS A 864 27.40 70.97 2.92
N PRO A 865 28.63 71.12 3.44
CA PRO A 865 29.24 70.21 4.43
C PRO A 865 28.76 70.49 5.87
N PRO A 866 28.91 69.53 6.81
CA PRO A 866 28.13 69.48 8.04
C PRO A 866 28.75 70.34 9.15
N SER A 867 27.93 71.16 9.80
CA SER A 867 28.25 71.69 11.13
C SER A 867 27.01 71.62 12.04
N THR A 868 27.17 70.77 13.06
CA THR A 868 26.65 70.82 14.44
C THR A 868 25.16 71.10 14.72
N PRO A 869 24.51 70.31 15.60
CA PRO A 869 23.04 70.25 15.69
C PRO A 869 22.47 71.19 16.75
N GLY A 870 21.31 71.79 16.43
CA GLY A 870 20.36 72.21 17.47
C GLY A 870 19.54 73.44 17.14
N THR A 871 18.43 73.29 16.42
CA THR A 871 17.02 73.59 16.79
C THR A 871 16.13 73.75 15.54
N PRO A 872 14.81 73.48 15.63
CA PRO A 872 14.06 72.85 14.56
C PRO A 872 13.17 73.82 13.79
N THR A 873 13.12 73.70 12.47
CA THR A 873 11.97 74.17 11.68
C THR A 873 11.75 73.29 10.44
N SER A 874 10.57 72.66 10.40
CA SER A 874 9.75 72.37 9.22
C SER A 874 10.25 71.40 8.13
N HIS A 875 9.45 70.34 7.93
CA HIS A 875 9.41 69.38 6.82
C HIS A 875 10.55 68.35 6.72
N HIS A 876 10.52 67.35 7.63
CA HIS A 876 11.16 66.06 7.41
C HIS A 876 10.12 64.95 7.34
N GLN A 877 10.05 64.29 6.18
CA GLN A 877 9.44 62.97 6.01
C GLN A 877 9.94 62.02 7.11
N PRO A 878 9.10 61.08 7.60
CA PRO A 878 9.54 60.11 8.59
C PRO A 878 10.59 59.19 7.96
N LYS A 879 11.87 59.39 8.30
CA LYS A 879 12.93 58.42 8.04
C LYS A 879 12.62 57.18 8.87
N ILE A 880 12.04 56.17 8.23
CA ILE A 880 11.84 54.84 8.82
C ILE A 880 13.22 54.33 9.28
N PRO A 881 13.37 53.82 10.52
CA PRO A 881 14.63 53.27 11.00
C PRO A 881 15.19 52.23 10.03
N GLN A 882 16.49 52.32 9.70
CA GLN A 882 17.14 51.43 8.72
C GLN A 882 16.96 49.94 9.03
N ARG A 883 16.83 49.57 10.31
CA ARG A 883 16.54 48.20 10.72
C ARG A 883 15.12 47.75 10.36
N LEU A 884 14.13 48.64 10.49
CA LEU A 884 12.75 48.37 10.05
C LEU A 884 12.63 48.37 8.53
N GLN A 885 13.40 49.22 7.84
CA GLN A 885 13.50 49.16 6.38
C GLN A 885 14.11 47.83 5.92
N ARG A 886 15.24 47.39 6.51
CA ARG A 886 15.85 46.10 6.18
C ARG A 886 14.95 44.91 6.50
N ALA A 887 14.26 44.93 7.65
CA ALA A 887 13.31 43.88 8.01
C ALA A 887 12.11 43.85 7.05
N LYS A 888 11.55 45.01 6.69
CA LYS A 888 10.47 45.08 5.69
C LYS A 888 10.92 44.71 4.28
N ILE A 889 12.16 45.02 3.90
CA ILE A 889 12.74 44.62 2.62
C ILE A 889 12.96 43.10 2.61
N ALA A 890 13.47 42.51 3.70
CA ALA A 890 13.61 41.06 3.80
C ALA A 890 12.25 40.33 3.77
N ASP A 891 11.24 40.90 4.44
CA ASP A 891 9.86 40.39 4.40
C ASP A 891 9.24 40.53 3.00
N ALA A 892 9.48 41.67 2.33
CA ALA A 892 9.06 41.88 0.95
C ALA A 892 9.79 40.95 -0.03
N MET A 893 11.09 40.70 0.15
CA MET A 893 11.85 39.75 -0.66
C MET A 893 11.34 38.32 -0.45
N SER A 894 11.08 37.91 0.79
CA SER A 894 10.48 36.60 1.08
C SER A 894 9.09 36.46 0.48
N MET A 895 8.28 37.52 0.48
CA MET A 895 6.97 37.54 -0.16
C MET A 895 7.09 37.44 -1.69
N VAL A 896 8.05 38.15 -2.29
CA VAL A 896 8.33 38.10 -3.74
C VAL A 896 8.84 36.72 -4.14
N GLU A 897 9.73 36.08 -3.38
CA GLU A 897 10.20 34.70 -3.62
C GLU A 897 9.04 33.70 -3.54
N ARG A 898 8.12 33.91 -2.59
CA ARG A 898 6.92 33.07 -2.46
C ARG A 898 5.98 33.26 -3.64
N GLU A 899 5.73 34.50 -4.03
CA GLU A 899 4.86 34.81 -5.18
C GLU A 899 5.50 34.35 -6.49
N SER A 900 6.81 34.48 -6.67
CA SER A 900 7.51 33.96 -7.86
C SER A 900 7.43 32.44 -7.93
N ALA A 901 7.62 31.73 -6.81
CA ALA A 901 7.46 30.28 -6.78
C ALA A 901 6.02 29.84 -7.08
N VAL A 902 5.02 30.61 -6.64
CA VAL A 902 3.61 30.37 -6.97
C VAL A 902 3.35 30.64 -8.45
N ILE A 903 3.90 31.72 -9.00
CA ILE A 903 3.80 32.04 -10.43
C ILE A 903 4.45 30.93 -11.25
N ASP A 904 5.65 30.46 -10.91
CA ASP A 904 6.34 29.37 -11.60
C ASP A 904 5.58 28.05 -11.52
N ALA A 905 4.97 27.74 -10.37
CA ALA A 905 4.11 26.57 -10.23
C ALA A 905 2.82 26.69 -11.07
N ILE A 906 2.25 27.90 -11.18
CA ILE A 906 1.08 28.16 -12.02
C ILE A 906 1.46 28.13 -13.50
N THR A 907 2.56 28.76 -13.92
CA THR A 907 3.01 28.77 -15.31
C THR A 907 3.39 27.38 -15.77
N SER A 908 4.11 26.59 -14.98
CA SER A 908 4.39 25.18 -15.29
C SER A 908 3.11 24.34 -15.35
N ARG A 909 2.11 24.60 -14.49
CA ARG A 909 0.80 23.96 -14.57
C ARG A 909 0.02 24.38 -15.83
N LEU A 910 0.14 25.64 -16.24
CA LEU A 910 -0.51 26.19 -17.43
C LEU A 910 0.17 25.67 -18.69
N GLU A 911 1.50 25.57 -18.71
CA GLU A 911 2.29 24.90 -19.75
C GLU A 911 1.87 23.45 -19.90
N ARG A 912 1.79 22.70 -18.79
CA ARG A 912 1.29 21.30 -18.78
C ARG A 912 -0.13 21.19 -19.32
N LEU A 913 -1.01 22.13 -18.99
CA LEU A 913 -2.37 22.20 -19.52
C LEU A 913 -2.38 22.55 -21.02
N THR A 914 -1.57 23.49 -21.47
CA THR A 914 -1.48 23.81 -22.90
C THR A 914 -0.89 22.67 -23.72
N THR A 915 0.08 21.92 -23.18
CA THR A 915 0.58 20.71 -23.85
C THR A 915 -0.45 19.59 -23.85
N SER A 916 -1.30 19.47 -22.81
CA SER A 916 -2.36 18.46 -22.79
C SER A 916 -3.54 18.79 -23.72
N PHE A 917 -3.85 20.08 -23.90
CA PHE A 917 -4.89 20.52 -24.85
C PHE A 917 -4.41 20.59 -26.31
N GLY A 918 -3.10 20.76 -26.54
CA GLY A 918 -2.51 20.86 -27.87
C GLY A 918 -2.28 19.54 -28.61
N GLY A 919 -2.53 18.39 -27.97
CA GLY A 919 -2.40 17.06 -28.59
C GLY A 919 -3.68 16.52 -29.25
N GLY A 920 -4.73 17.35 -29.37
CA GLY A 920 -6.06 16.94 -29.85
C GLY A 920 -6.43 17.38 -31.27
N ASP A 921 -5.51 17.98 -32.03
CA ASP A 921 -5.70 18.32 -33.44
C ASP A 921 -4.37 18.04 -34.20
N ASP A 922 -4.14 16.78 -34.55
CA ASP A 922 -3.33 16.37 -35.70
C ASP A 922 -3.83 15.03 -36.26
#